data_AF-A0A842WVC4-F1
#
_entry.id   AF-A0A842WVC4-F1
#
_cell.length_a   1.000
_cell.length_b   1.000
_cell.length_c   1.000
_cell.angle_alpha   90.00
_cell.angle_beta   90.00
_cell.angle_gamma   90.00
#
_symmetry.space_group_name_H-M   'P 1'
#
loop_
_entity.id
_entity.type
_entity.pdbx_description
1 polymer ?
#
loop_
_entity_poly.entity_id
_entity_poly.type
_entity_poly.pdbx_seq_one_letter_code
_entity_poly.pdbx_strand_id
1 'polypeptide(L)'
;MTRDQIFRYTAIFAVMVLVFSPVLAADVQIQNTSISLNTQSNIPSSTFDITSTWDSLFGGVSSSWMQNFVQEMSENFPHRTWYTLDKAPSPNLEGAWGLANTTLKAETNNELSFKIMTPFLNLVAIKNGTESNIAPIIVAGTIGSRYSPAANAYAASVAGVLHVASILKNVNLTNDVYFVLVNTYQSYHTIDDTNPGMEALIELLLEQGRRPAALLWFDHILFESDYSNGEKLAVQYGMGDEVLDGSKYLAFLSTQISELSGNNRAIIKTSTNDYWDESGAAEAVTFGIPSILFSQYYIDYVSASDDDVYNYSNYTYAMLREAAGVASCIISYLGHINQGNTPLIQDSVLIPAGEARNIKLYLTGISSFNASLSWSDSTTIVVNIRNRFNVVVLTNSSSNNLLFLNYSNTWTREHTLRIRNTGTNSTTVQYNYTHFYDFDQDGLTDNIEPIYGTDAINSDSDFDLADDYSEVMVYGSDPLIRDTDSDGAIDGIEIMLGSDPTVVDTDGDTLSDGFEIDAGYSPSSNDTDEDNIADNIELELGLNPLSNDTDQDGLLDYQELVAGTDGTSPDSDGDGLSDLFELLNYMNPLSQDSDQDGLSDAYEIEHCLMPNNADTDSDSIPDNIDWAPREHWINIVPVVSFGVFLLVMCIWLLMKKRTYSRGV
;
A
#
# COMPACT_ATOMS: atom_id res chain seq x y z
N MET A 1 5.48 27.23 1.42
CA MET A 1 4.71 26.62 0.32
C MET A 1 3.61 27.55 -0.09
N THR A 2 3.44 27.74 -1.40
CA THR A 2 2.33 28.54 -1.96
C THR A 2 1.03 27.76 -1.85
N ARG A 3 -0.11 28.46 -1.93
CA ARG A 3 -1.45 27.87 -1.85
C ARG A 3 -1.71 26.83 -2.96
N ASP A 4 -1.02 26.95 -4.09
CA ASP A 4 -1.06 25.99 -5.21
C ASP A 4 -0.23 24.74 -4.97
N GLN A 5 0.86 24.82 -4.20
CA GLN A 5 1.61 23.64 -3.76
C GLN A 5 0.78 22.80 -2.79
N ILE A 6 0.02 23.44 -1.90
CA ILE A 6 -0.88 22.75 -0.96
C ILE A 6 -2.02 22.03 -1.70
N PHE A 7 -2.52 22.60 -2.81
CA PHE A 7 -3.57 21.99 -3.64
C PHE A 7 -3.06 20.76 -4.41
N ARG A 8 -1.81 20.78 -4.90
CA ARG A 8 -1.18 19.61 -5.56
C ARG A 8 -0.94 18.45 -4.58
N TYR A 9 -0.50 18.73 -3.35
CA TYR A 9 -0.33 17.68 -2.33
C TYR A 9 -1.67 17.15 -1.79
N THR A 10 -2.73 17.96 -1.72
CA THR A 10 -4.06 17.48 -1.32
C THR A 10 -4.79 16.71 -2.41
N ALA A 11 -4.49 16.95 -3.69
CA ALA A 11 -5.00 16.13 -4.80
C ALA A 11 -4.37 14.73 -4.82
N ILE A 12 -3.06 14.63 -4.59
CA ILE A 12 -2.36 13.34 -4.46
C ILE A 12 -2.85 12.56 -3.23
N PHE A 13 -3.12 13.24 -2.11
CA PHE A 13 -3.68 12.61 -0.90
C PHE A 13 -5.16 12.22 -1.05
N ALA A 14 -5.93 12.93 -1.89
CA ALA A 14 -7.34 12.60 -2.16
C ALA A 14 -7.49 11.39 -3.10
N VAL A 15 -6.49 11.12 -3.95
CA VAL A 15 -6.41 9.88 -4.74
C VAL A 15 -6.07 8.69 -3.82
N MET A 16 -5.16 8.84 -2.85
CA MET A 16 -4.84 7.78 -1.88
C MET A 16 -6.04 7.28 -1.06
N VAL A 17 -7.04 8.13 -0.78
CA VAL A 17 -8.19 7.78 0.08
C VAL A 17 -9.33 7.08 -0.69
N LEU A 18 -9.29 7.04 -2.04
CA LEU A 18 -10.36 6.44 -2.85
C LEU A 18 -10.07 5.02 -3.37
N VAL A 19 -8.89 4.44 -3.12
CA VAL A 19 -8.48 3.13 -3.69
C VAL A 19 -8.75 1.93 -2.78
N PHE A 20 -9.26 2.12 -1.55
CA PHE A 20 -9.77 0.99 -0.73
C PHE A 20 -11.18 0.55 -1.15
N SER A 21 -11.36 0.20 -2.42
CA SER A 21 -12.53 -0.55 -2.91
C SER A 21 -12.10 -1.57 -3.95
N PRO A 22 -12.60 -2.82 -3.87
CA PRO A 22 -12.11 -3.91 -4.71
C PRO A 22 -12.49 -3.68 -6.17
N VAL A 23 -11.47 -3.67 -7.03
CA VAL A 23 -11.43 -4.11 -8.43
C VAL A 23 -12.79 -4.10 -9.15
N LEU A 24 -13.05 -3.04 -9.91
CA LEU A 24 -13.81 -3.16 -11.15
C LEU A 24 -12.80 -3.47 -12.24
N ALA A 25 -12.73 -4.75 -12.61
CA ALA A 25 -11.98 -5.20 -13.77
C ALA A 25 -12.40 -4.37 -15.00
N ALA A 26 -11.48 -3.55 -15.50
CA ALA A 26 -11.50 -3.17 -16.88
C ALA A 26 -11.26 -4.46 -17.69
N ASP A 27 -12.11 -4.73 -18.68
CA ASP A 27 -11.93 -5.78 -19.68
C ASP A 27 -10.68 -5.44 -20.52
N VAL A 28 -9.48 -5.64 -19.96
CA VAL A 28 -8.27 -5.78 -20.74
C VAL A 28 -8.37 -7.15 -21.39
N GLN A 29 -8.37 -7.19 -22.72
CA GLN A 29 -8.21 -8.41 -23.50
C GLN A 29 -6.77 -8.93 -23.33
N ILE A 30 -6.41 -9.33 -22.10
CA ILE A 30 -5.19 -10.06 -21.82
C ILE A 30 -5.33 -11.38 -22.59
N GLN A 31 -4.38 -11.66 -23.47
CA GLN A 31 -4.27 -13.00 -24.03
C GLN A 31 -4.16 -13.96 -22.86
N ASN A 32 -5.21 -14.75 -22.63
CA ASN A 32 -5.23 -15.84 -21.67
C ASN A 32 -4.17 -16.89 -22.06
N THR A 33 -2.89 -16.62 -21.79
CA THR A 33 -1.96 -17.68 -21.40
C THR A 33 -2.36 -18.08 -20.00
N SER A 34 -3.44 -18.86 -19.91
CA SER A 34 -3.75 -19.64 -18.73
C SER A 34 -2.60 -20.62 -18.54
N ILE A 35 -1.57 -20.23 -17.80
CA ILE A 35 -0.60 -21.17 -17.26
C ILE A 35 -1.42 -22.05 -16.34
N SER A 36 -1.52 -23.33 -16.71
CA SER A 36 -2.36 -24.27 -16.00
C SER A 36 -1.93 -24.33 -14.53
N LEU A 37 -2.89 -24.16 -13.61
CA LEU A 37 -2.82 -24.47 -12.17
C LEU A 37 -2.32 -25.90 -11.82
N ASN A 38 -1.88 -26.67 -12.81
CA ASN A 38 -1.32 -28.00 -12.67
C ASN A 38 0.19 -28.01 -12.30
N THR A 39 0.86 -26.86 -12.18
CA THR A 39 2.28 -26.81 -11.79
C THR A 39 2.52 -26.80 -10.28
N GLN A 40 1.50 -26.63 -9.43
CA GLN A 40 1.64 -26.77 -7.97
C GLN A 40 1.83 -28.23 -7.50
N SER A 41 1.84 -29.22 -8.39
CA SER A 41 1.81 -30.64 -7.99
C SER A 41 3.17 -31.28 -7.71
N ASN A 42 4.29 -30.55 -7.71
CA ASN A 42 5.62 -31.13 -7.43
C ASN A 42 6.56 -30.12 -6.73
N ILE A 43 6.27 -29.77 -5.48
CA ILE A 43 7.30 -29.27 -4.56
C ILE A 43 7.30 -30.23 -3.36
N PRO A 44 8.36 -31.02 -3.13
CA PRO A 44 8.52 -31.69 -1.87
C PRO A 44 8.93 -30.63 -0.84
N SER A 45 7.96 -29.94 -0.25
CA SER A 45 8.23 -29.12 0.93
C SER A 45 8.62 -30.06 2.07
N SER A 46 9.79 -29.87 2.65
CA SER A 46 10.11 -30.54 3.90
C SER A 46 9.11 -30.07 4.95
N THR A 47 8.44 -31.01 5.60
CA THR A 47 7.60 -30.70 6.75
C THR A 47 8.46 -30.60 8.00
N PHE A 48 8.18 -29.64 8.88
CA PHE A 48 8.81 -29.57 10.20
C PHE A 48 7.77 -29.60 11.31
N ASP A 49 8.07 -30.33 12.39
CA ASP A 49 7.16 -30.46 13.54
C ASP A 49 7.19 -29.19 14.39
N ILE A 50 6.25 -28.28 14.11
CA ILE A 50 6.15 -27.00 14.80
C ILE A 50 5.70 -27.19 16.27
N THR A 51 4.88 -28.20 16.55
CA THR A 51 4.37 -28.48 17.89
C THR A 51 5.48 -28.84 18.87
N SER A 52 6.46 -29.65 18.43
CA SER A 52 7.64 -29.98 19.24
C SER A 52 8.50 -28.75 19.56
N THR A 53 8.65 -27.84 18.59
CA THR A 53 9.37 -26.57 18.76
C THR A 53 8.66 -25.69 19.78
N TRP A 54 7.34 -25.53 19.65
CA TRP A 54 6.54 -24.74 20.58
C TRP A 54 6.60 -25.28 22.00
N ASP A 55 6.47 -26.60 22.20
CA ASP A 55 6.58 -27.23 23.52
C ASP A 55 7.95 -26.96 24.18
N SER A 56 9.02 -27.03 23.39
CA SER A 56 10.38 -26.74 23.87
C SER A 56 10.52 -25.27 24.30
N LEU A 57 9.99 -24.33 23.52
CA LEU A 57 10.05 -22.90 23.83
C LEU A 57 9.21 -22.56 25.08
N PHE A 58 7.98 -23.07 25.15
CA PHE A 58 7.11 -22.91 26.33
C PHE A 58 7.71 -23.52 27.60
N GLY A 59 8.41 -24.65 27.47
CA GLY A 59 9.10 -25.31 28.57
C GLY A 59 10.20 -24.44 29.20
N GLY A 60 10.78 -23.51 28.45
CA GLY A 60 11.79 -22.59 28.95
C GLY A 60 11.24 -21.40 29.76
N VAL A 61 9.94 -21.11 29.66
CA VAL A 61 9.37 -19.87 30.22
C VAL A 61 9.13 -19.97 31.73
N SER A 62 9.72 -19.04 32.48
CA SER A 62 9.74 -19.04 33.96
C SER A 62 8.99 -17.85 34.58
N SER A 63 7.86 -18.12 35.23
CA SER A 63 7.10 -17.11 35.97
C SER A 63 7.83 -16.58 37.21
N SER A 64 8.64 -17.43 37.87
CA SER A 64 9.41 -17.01 39.04
C SER A 64 10.54 -16.05 38.68
N TRP A 65 11.19 -16.27 37.53
CA TRP A 65 12.18 -15.34 37.00
C TRP A 65 11.54 -13.98 36.72
N MET A 66 10.38 -13.97 36.04
CA MET A 66 9.66 -12.73 35.72
C MET A 66 9.27 -11.97 36.98
N GLN A 67 8.72 -12.67 37.98
CA GLN A 67 8.35 -12.05 39.25
C GLN A 67 9.54 -11.42 39.97
N ASN A 68 10.69 -12.11 40.01
CA ASN A 68 11.90 -11.57 40.64
C ASN A 68 12.40 -10.33 39.89
N PHE A 69 12.39 -10.34 38.56
CA PHE A 69 12.80 -9.17 37.78
C PHE A 69 11.83 -7.99 37.96
N VAL A 70 10.52 -8.23 37.92
CA VAL A 70 9.50 -7.19 38.15
C VAL A 70 9.65 -6.59 39.54
N GLN A 71 9.90 -7.42 40.55
CA GLN A 71 10.21 -6.95 41.89
C GLN A 71 11.45 -6.05 41.88
N GLU A 72 12.58 -6.53 41.36
CA GLU A 72 13.84 -5.80 41.36
C GLU A 72 13.73 -4.45 40.64
N MET A 73 13.06 -4.41 39.49
CA MET A 73 12.89 -3.19 38.71
C MET A 73 11.95 -2.19 39.39
N SER A 74 10.79 -2.65 39.85
CA SER A 74 9.77 -1.77 40.45
C SER A 74 10.20 -1.23 41.82
N GLU A 75 10.88 -2.02 42.65
CA GLU A 75 11.34 -1.59 43.98
C GLU A 75 12.58 -0.69 43.93
N ASN A 76 13.57 -1.01 43.07
CA ASN A 76 14.82 -0.24 43.02
C ASN A 76 14.75 0.98 42.11
N PHE A 77 13.91 0.94 41.07
CA PHE A 77 13.78 2.01 40.09
C PHE A 77 12.31 2.44 39.90
N PRO A 78 11.64 2.94 40.96
CA PRO A 78 10.29 3.51 40.84
C PRO A 78 10.30 4.82 40.03
N HIS A 79 9.16 5.27 39.50
CA HIS A 79 9.03 6.54 38.75
C HIS A 79 10.08 6.71 37.62
N ARG A 80 10.01 5.87 36.60
CA ARG A 80 10.96 5.85 35.47
C ARG A 80 10.58 6.89 34.41
N THR A 81 10.58 8.16 34.77
CA THR A 81 10.08 9.23 33.89
C THR A 81 11.04 9.56 32.75
N TRP A 82 10.48 9.71 31.55
CA TRP A 82 11.11 10.35 30.41
C TRP A 82 10.65 11.81 30.31
N TYR A 83 11.58 12.76 30.31
CA TYR A 83 11.27 14.18 30.19
C TYR A 83 11.25 14.59 28.71
N THR A 84 10.05 14.77 28.15
CA THR A 84 9.86 15.02 26.71
C THR A 84 10.49 16.33 26.23
N LEU A 85 10.36 17.41 27.01
CA LEU A 85 10.93 18.72 26.67
C LEU A 85 12.47 18.70 26.65
N ASP A 86 13.06 18.01 27.62
CA ASP A 86 14.52 17.94 27.77
C ASP A 86 15.14 16.80 26.95
N LYS A 87 14.30 15.91 26.38
CA LYS A 87 14.69 14.64 25.75
C LYS A 87 15.68 13.87 26.63
N ALA A 88 15.39 13.79 27.92
CA ALA A 88 16.29 13.25 28.93
C ALA A 88 15.59 12.28 29.89
N PRO A 89 16.26 11.20 30.32
CA PRO A 89 15.73 10.27 31.31
C PRO A 89 15.85 10.80 32.75
N SER A 90 14.99 10.34 33.66
CA SER A 90 15.23 10.47 35.10
C SER A 90 16.35 9.54 35.57
N PRO A 91 17.01 9.80 36.72
CA PRO A 91 18.02 8.88 37.26
C PRO A 91 17.50 7.45 37.49
N ASN A 92 16.22 7.30 37.82
CA ASN A 92 15.60 5.98 37.98
C ASN A 92 15.37 5.30 36.63
N LEU A 93 15.01 6.05 35.58
CA LEU A 93 14.93 5.50 34.22
C LEU A 93 16.31 5.05 33.72
N GLU A 94 17.36 5.86 33.92
CA GLU A 94 18.75 5.46 33.60
C GLU A 94 19.18 4.21 34.37
N GLY A 95 18.83 4.13 35.66
CA GLY A 95 19.09 2.94 36.48
C GLY A 95 18.36 1.70 35.95
N ALA A 96 17.10 1.85 35.56
CA ALA A 96 16.31 0.79 34.95
C ALA A 96 16.88 0.33 33.60
N TRP A 97 17.40 1.24 32.77
CA TRP A 97 18.13 0.89 31.55
C TRP A 97 19.36 0.04 31.85
N GLY A 98 20.12 0.42 32.88
CA GLY A 98 21.29 -0.32 33.36
C GLY A 98 20.93 -1.74 33.81
N LEU A 99 19.84 -1.88 34.57
CA LEU A 99 19.31 -3.18 35.00
C LEU A 99 18.88 -4.01 33.78
N ALA A 100 18.05 -3.48 32.89
CA ALA A 100 17.56 -4.19 31.71
C ALA A 100 18.70 -4.70 30.82
N ASN A 101 19.71 -3.87 30.56
CA ASN A 101 20.86 -4.25 29.73
C ASN A 101 21.78 -5.27 30.41
N THR A 102 21.97 -5.15 31.72
CA THR A 102 22.78 -6.12 32.50
C THR A 102 22.09 -7.48 32.54
N THR A 103 20.78 -7.49 32.78
CA THR A 103 19.95 -8.71 32.76
C THR A 103 19.95 -9.35 31.38
N LEU A 104 19.73 -8.57 30.30
CA LEU A 104 19.77 -9.10 28.93
C LEU A 104 21.10 -9.79 28.63
N LYS A 105 22.22 -9.15 28.96
CA LYS A 105 23.56 -9.73 28.78
C LYS A 105 23.73 -11.01 29.59
N ALA A 106 23.30 -11.03 30.84
CA ALA A 106 23.41 -12.22 31.69
C ALA A 106 22.60 -13.40 31.13
N GLU A 107 21.36 -13.14 30.72
CA GLU A 107 20.44 -14.14 30.17
C GLU A 107 20.88 -14.69 28.82
N THR A 108 21.58 -13.88 28.03
CA THR A 108 22.00 -14.21 26.65
C THR A 108 23.50 -14.52 26.55
N ASN A 109 24.20 -14.75 27.66
CA ASN A 109 25.64 -15.01 27.69
C ASN A 109 26.49 -13.90 27.00
N ASN A 110 26.03 -12.65 27.06
CA ASN A 110 26.57 -11.45 26.41
C ASN A 110 26.42 -11.42 24.87
N GLU A 111 25.57 -12.27 24.29
CA GLU A 111 25.27 -12.21 22.85
C GLU A 111 24.43 -10.98 22.50
N LEU A 112 23.48 -10.59 23.36
CA LEU A 112 22.62 -9.44 23.15
C LEU A 112 22.94 -8.31 24.14
N SER A 113 22.81 -7.09 23.66
CA SER A 113 22.92 -5.87 24.47
C SER A 113 22.13 -4.74 23.85
N PHE A 114 21.53 -3.90 24.68
CA PHE A 114 20.81 -2.73 24.20
C PHE A 114 21.76 -1.65 23.71
N LYS A 115 21.34 -1.00 22.62
CA LYS A 115 21.86 0.25 22.10
C LYS A 115 20.76 1.29 22.15
N ILE A 116 21.14 2.54 22.35
CA ILE A 116 20.21 3.66 22.27
C ILE A 116 20.01 4.00 20.79
N MET A 117 18.76 4.02 20.35
CA MET A 117 18.35 4.37 18.99
C MET A 117 17.23 5.42 19.05
N THR A 118 17.02 6.13 17.92
CA THR A 118 16.01 7.18 17.72
C THR A 118 16.22 8.46 18.56
N PRO A 119 15.56 9.58 18.20
CA PRO A 119 15.57 10.81 19.00
C PRO A 119 14.95 10.69 20.41
N PHE A 120 14.19 9.63 20.69
CA PHE A 120 13.55 9.36 21.99
C PHE A 120 14.34 8.37 22.87
N LEU A 121 15.56 8.04 22.44
CA LEU A 121 16.52 7.20 23.14
C LEU A 121 16.02 5.78 23.48
N ASN A 122 15.17 5.20 22.63
CA ASN A 122 14.69 3.83 22.78
C ASN A 122 15.86 2.86 22.93
N LEU A 123 15.70 1.86 23.80
CA LEU A 123 16.66 0.78 23.93
C LEU A 123 16.30 -0.32 22.93
N VAL A 124 17.23 -0.62 22.03
CA VAL A 124 17.04 -1.65 21.00
C VAL A 124 18.19 -2.65 21.07
N ALA A 125 17.87 -3.92 21.21
CA ALA A 125 18.80 -5.04 21.06
C ALA A 125 18.36 -5.89 19.88
N ILE A 126 19.31 -6.27 19.02
CA ILE A 126 19.02 -6.97 17.77
C ILE A 126 19.66 -8.36 17.86
N LYS A 127 18.85 -9.41 17.72
CA LYS A 127 19.33 -10.74 17.38
C LYS A 127 19.33 -10.84 15.87
N ASN A 128 20.52 -10.91 15.28
CA ASN A 128 20.64 -11.04 13.84
C ASN A 128 20.11 -12.41 13.39
N GLY A 129 19.31 -12.41 12.33
CA GLY A 129 18.90 -13.60 11.62
C GLY A 129 20.00 -14.13 10.70
N THR A 130 19.73 -15.25 10.04
CA THR A 130 20.64 -15.79 9.02
C THR A 130 20.58 -15.00 7.71
N GLU A 131 19.50 -14.26 7.47
CA GLU A 131 19.21 -13.53 6.23
C GLU A 131 18.76 -12.11 6.57
N SER A 132 19.69 -11.15 6.52
CA SER A 132 19.47 -9.80 7.01
C SER A 132 18.54 -8.93 6.16
N ASN A 133 18.22 -9.36 4.93
CA ASN A 133 17.38 -8.62 4.00
C ASN A 133 15.88 -8.85 4.26
N ILE A 134 15.55 -9.88 5.03
CA ILE A 134 14.18 -10.24 5.37
C ILE A 134 13.64 -9.27 6.43
N ALA A 135 12.34 -8.96 6.35
CA ALA A 135 11.60 -8.07 7.22
C ALA A 135 11.83 -8.41 8.71
N PRO A 136 12.23 -7.45 9.56
CA PRO A 136 12.49 -7.72 10.95
C PRO A 136 11.19 -7.98 11.74
N ILE A 137 11.30 -8.76 12.82
CA ILE A 137 10.22 -8.99 13.78
C ILE A 137 10.49 -8.18 15.04
N ILE A 138 9.52 -7.39 15.49
CA ILE A 138 9.65 -6.53 16.67
C ILE A 138 8.94 -7.14 17.88
N VAL A 139 9.63 -7.19 19.01
CA VAL A 139 9.08 -7.50 20.33
C VAL A 139 9.33 -6.32 21.24
N ALA A 140 8.25 -5.70 21.71
CA ALA A 140 8.34 -4.39 22.33
C ALA A 140 7.51 -4.25 23.62
N GLY A 141 7.91 -3.28 24.43
CA GLY A 141 7.18 -2.81 25.60
C GLY A 141 7.74 -1.48 26.10
N THR A 142 7.03 -0.86 27.03
CA THR A 142 7.43 0.44 27.58
C THR A 142 8.22 0.28 28.88
N ILE A 143 9.42 0.86 28.95
CA ILE A 143 10.23 0.89 30.19
C ILE A 143 9.97 2.14 31.03
N GLY A 144 9.65 3.26 30.36
CA GLY A 144 9.33 4.53 31.00
C GLY A 144 8.02 4.44 31.77
N SER A 145 7.98 4.96 33.00
CA SER A 145 6.78 4.98 33.83
C SER A 145 6.46 6.38 34.35
N ARG A 146 5.21 6.80 34.16
CA ARG A 146 4.66 8.01 34.79
C ARG A 146 4.34 7.75 36.27
N TYR A 147 3.77 6.58 36.55
CA TYR A 147 3.35 6.14 37.87
C TYR A 147 4.43 5.28 38.53
N SER A 148 4.24 4.99 39.82
CA SER A 148 5.16 4.23 40.65
C SER A 148 4.35 3.38 41.63
N PRO A 149 4.82 2.16 41.96
CA PRO A 149 6.07 1.51 41.53
C PRO A 149 6.08 0.99 40.08
N ALA A 150 4.93 0.99 39.40
CA ALA A 150 4.80 0.64 37.99
C ALA A 150 5.18 -0.83 37.70
N ALA A 151 4.70 -1.76 38.54
CA ALA A 151 4.98 -3.18 38.41
C ALA A 151 4.20 -3.83 37.25
N ASN A 152 2.89 -3.57 37.17
CA ASN A 152 1.97 -4.23 36.23
C ASN A 152 2.15 -3.79 34.77
N ALA A 153 2.18 -2.48 34.54
CA ALA A 153 2.26 -1.94 33.19
C ALA A 153 3.67 -2.05 32.61
N TYR A 154 4.65 -1.49 33.32
CA TYR A 154 5.95 -1.16 32.73
C TYR A 154 7.06 -2.14 33.13
N ALA A 155 7.13 -2.60 34.39
CA ALA A 155 8.15 -3.59 34.75
C ALA A 155 7.83 -4.97 34.15
N ALA A 156 6.55 -5.35 34.11
CA ALA A 156 6.09 -6.60 33.50
C ALA A 156 6.31 -6.64 31.98
N SER A 157 6.11 -5.53 31.28
CA SER A 157 6.39 -5.45 29.83
C SER A 157 7.87 -5.67 29.53
N VAL A 158 8.75 -5.00 30.28
CA VAL A 158 10.21 -5.20 30.18
C VAL A 158 10.57 -6.66 30.48
N ALA A 159 9.98 -7.25 31.52
CA ALA A 159 10.21 -8.66 31.85
C ALA A 159 9.81 -9.59 30.70
N GLY A 160 8.68 -9.33 30.04
CA GLY A 160 8.23 -10.07 28.85
C GLY A 160 9.25 -10.02 27.72
N VAL A 161 9.65 -8.82 27.31
CA VAL A 161 10.63 -8.60 26.22
C VAL A 161 11.97 -9.31 26.52
N LEU A 162 12.51 -9.12 27.72
CA LEU A 162 13.79 -9.73 28.13
C LEU A 162 13.71 -11.26 28.18
N HIS A 163 12.59 -11.81 28.63
CA HIS A 163 12.44 -13.25 28.72
C HIS A 163 12.32 -13.88 27.35
N VAL A 164 11.56 -13.27 26.42
CA VAL A 164 11.51 -13.72 25.02
C VAL A 164 12.91 -13.72 24.41
N ALA A 165 13.73 -12.70 24.66
CA ALA A 165 15.13 -12.67 24.22
C ALA A 165 15.98 -13.81 24.80
N SER A 166 15.81 -14.14 26.08
CA SER A 166 16.51 -15.26 26.74
C SER A 166 16.15 -16.61 26.12
N ILE A 167 14.87 -16.83 25.78
CA ILE A 167 14.38 -18.05 25.14
C ILE A 167 14.93 -18.18 23.71
N LEU A 168 14.93 -17.09 22.94
CA LEU A 168 15.29 -17.12 21.53
C LEU A 168 16.79 -17.11 21.24
N LYS A 169 17.66 -16.91 22.25
CA LYS A 169 19.13 -16.79 22.02
C LYS A 169 19.71 -17.90 21.14
N ASN A 170 19.33 -19.15 21.40
CA ASN A 170 19.83 -20.33 20.71
C ASN A 170 18.95 -20.79 19.53
N VAL A 171 17.87 -20.08 19.24
CA VAL A 171 16.99 -20.39 18.10
C VAL A 171 17.59 -19.79 16.84
N ASN A 172 17.68 -20.59 15.79
CA ASN A 172 18.15 -20.13 14.49
C ASN A 172 16.95 -19.59 13.69
N LEU A 173 16.96 -18.30 13.38
CA LEU A 173 15.87 -17.60 12.70
C LEU A 173 16.41 -16.95 11.44
N THR A 174 15.61 -16.91 10.38
CA THR A 174 15.94 -16.18 9.14
C THR A 174 15.92 -14.68 9.37
N ASN A 175 14.85 -14.17 10.00
CA ASN A 175 14.61 -12.77 10.27
C ASN A 175 15.46 -12.23 11.42
N ASP A 176 15.80 -10.94 11.33
CA ASP A 176 16.28 -10.20 12.50
C ASP A 176 15.15 -10.03 13.53
N VAL A 177 15.47 -10.18 14.81
CA VAL A 177 14.53 -9.95 15.91
C VAL A 177 14.97 -8.77 16.76
N TYR A 178 14.11 -7.76 16.81
CA TYR A 178 14.33 -6.51 17.51
C TYR A 178 13.63 -6.56 18.87
N PHE A 179 14.41 -6.55 19.94
CA PHE A 179 13.91 -6.40 21.30
C PHE A 179 13.95 -4.93 21.67
N VAL A 180 12.79 -4.32 21.85
CA VAL A 180 12.64 -2.86 21.97
C VAL A 180 12.03 -2.50 23.32
N LEU A 181 12.66 -1.56 24.02
CA LEU A 181 12.08 -0.90 25.18
C LEU A 181 11.95 0.59 24.90
N VAL A 182 10.71 1.08 24.81
CA VAL A 182 10.43 2.49 24.54
C VAL A 182 10.36 3.31 25.81
N ASN A 183 10.79 4.57 25.75
CA ASN A 183 10.81 5.48 26.90
C ASN A 183 9.52 6.31 27.05
N THR A 184 8.78 6.49 25.96
CA THR A 184 7.58 7.32 25.90
C THR A 184 6.33 6.46 25.74
N TYR A 185 5.18 7.10 25.99
CA TYR A 185 3.86 6.52 25.81
C TYR A 185 2.80 7.65 25.69
N GLN A 186 3.03 8.80 26.34
CA GLN A 186 2.20 10.01 26.21
C GLN A 186 3.12 11.23 26.25
N SER A 187 3.07 12.06 25.21
CA SER A 187 3.76 13.36 25.26
C SER A 187 2.99 14.30 26.19
N TYR A 188 3.68 14.94 27.14
CA TYR A 188 3.11 16.13 27.78
C TYR A 188 2.97 17.19 26.68
N HIS A 189 1.73 17.47 26.25
CA HIS A 189 1.31 18.58 25.36
C HIS A 189 1.10 18.34 23.85
N THR A 190 0.96 17.12 23.35
CA THR A 190 0.34 16.89 22.03
C THR A 190 -1.15 16.60 22.17
N ILE A 191 -1.93 17.06 21.19
CA ILE A 191 -3.37 16.78 21.07
C ILE A 191 -3.59 15.38 20.47
N ASP A 192 -2.51 14.74 20.02
CA ASP A 192 -2.48 13.48 19.31
C ASP A 192 -2.07 12.34 20.26
N ASP A 193 -2.89 11.29 20.27
CA ASP A 193 -2.75 10.06 21.08
C ASP A 193 -1.67 9.14 20.47
N THR A 194 -0.40 9.58 20.45
CA THR A 194 0.72 8.78 19.91
C THR A 194 1.85 8.52 20.91
N ASN A 195 2.52 7.38 20.76
CA ASN A 195 3.77 6.98 21.38
C ASN A 195 4.94 7.30 20.44
N PRO A 196 5.50 8.53 20.53
CA PRO A 196 6.49 9.00 19.56
C PRO A 196 7.79 8.19 19.58
N GLY A 197 8.00 7.37 20.61
CA GLY A 197 9.12 6.45 20.69
C GLY A 197 8.99 5.32 19.68
N MET A 198 7.87 4.60 19.66
CA MET A 198 7.72 3.47 18.73
C MET A 198 7.62 3.96 17.28
N GLU A 199 6.83 5.01 17.04
CA GLU A 199 6.75 5.72 15.76
C GLU A 199 8.15 6.06 15.20
N ALA A 200 9.00 6.73 15.99
CA ALA A 200 10.35 7.10 15.53
C ALA A 200 11.27 5.91 15.25
N LEU A 201 11.00 4.72 15.82
CA LEU A 201 11.74 3.51 15.46
C LEU A 201 11.22 2.93 14.16
N ILE A 202 9.91 2.92 13.95
CA ILE A 202 9.31 2.46 12.69
C ILE A 202 9.77 3.35 11.54
N GLU A 203 9.67 4.67 11.67
CA GLU A 203 10.16 5.63 10.66
C GLU A 203 11.63 5.39 10.33
N LEU A 204 12.50 5.22 11.35
CA LEU A 204 13.91 4.94 11.15
C LEU A 204 14.17 3.64 10.37
N LEU A 205 13.34 2.62 10.58
CA LEU A 205 13.46 1.35 9.87
C LEU A 205 12.95 1.47 8.43
N LEU A 206 11.84 2.19 8.21
CA LEU A 206 11.32 2.47 6.87
C LEU A 206 12.29 3.32 6.05
N GLU A 207 12.94 4.32 6.66
CA GLU A 207 14.03 5.09 6.03
C GLU A 207 15.23 4.22 5.62
N GLN A 208 15.41 3.07 6.27
CA GLN A 208 16.45 2.08 5.94
C GLN A 208 15.97 1.04 4.91
N GLY A 209 14.75 1.19 4.37
CA GLY A 209 14.14 0.18 3.49
C GLY A 209 13.83 -1.12 4.22
N ARG A 210 13.55 -1.06 5.53
CA ARG A 210 13.26 -2.23 6.36
C ARG A 210 11.87 -2.11 6.97
N ARG A 211 10.85 -2.63 6.31
CA ARG A 211 9.51 -2.71 6.89
C ARG A 211 9.43 -3.89 7.86
N PRO A 212 9.03 -3.70 9.14
CA PRO A 212 8.82 -4.81 10.05
C PRO A 212 7.62 -5.67 9.62
N ALA A 213 7.76 -6.98 9.71
CA ALA A 213 6.69 -7.91 9.35
C ALA A 213 5.65 -8.09 10.45
N ALA A 214 6.08 -8.00 11.71
CA ALA A 214 5.19 -8.15 12.84
C ALA A 214 5.70 -7.37 14.05
N LEU A 215 4.77 -6.81 14.83
CA LEU A 215 5.04 -6.23 16.13
C LEU A 215 4.25 -6.94 17.23
N LEU A 216 4.97 -7.45 18.24
CA LEU A 216 4.41 -8.10 19.42
C LEU A 216 4.62 -7.20 20.65
N TRP A 217 3.54 -6.64 21.19
CA TRP A 217 3.61 -5.68 22.28
C TRP A 217 3.17 -6.27 23.62
N PHE A 218 3.88 -5.92 24.70
CA PHE A 218 3.49 -6.26 26.07
C PHE A 218 3.07 -5.00 26.84
N ASP A 219 1.88 -5.02 27.42
CA ASP A 219 1.42 -3.95 28.32
C ASP A 219 0.36 -4.47 29.31
N HIS A 220 0.34 -3.91 30.53
CA HIS A 220 -0.64 -4.19 31.60
C HIS A 220 -1.14 -5.65 31.63
N ILE A 221 -0.35 -6.58 32.18
CA ILE A 221 -0.56 -8.01 31.93
C ILE A 221 -0.68 -8.88 33.18
N LEU A 222 -0.52 -8.32 34.38
CA LEU A 222 -0.51 -9.07 35.63
C LEU A 222 -1.88 -9.15 36.29
N PHE A 223 -2.81 -8.22 36.04
CA PHE A 223 -4.05 -8.15 36.81
C PHE A 223 -5.05 -9.26 36.49
N GLU A 224 -5.35 -10.06 37.51
CA GLU A 224 -6.38 -11.09 37.54
C GLU A 224 -7.57 -10.61 38.36
N SER A 225 -8.78 -10.92 37.87
CA SER A 225 -10.02 -10.58 38.56
C SER A 225 -10.93 -11.80 38.66
N ASP A 226 -11.85 -11.78 39.61
CA ASP A 226 -12.86 -12.84 39.76
C ASP A 226 -13.94 -12.82 38.65
N TYR A 227 -13.88 -11.84 37.73
CA TYR A 227 -14.77 -11.75 36.58
C TYR A 227 -14.42 -12.80 35.52
N SER A 228 -15.39 -13.12 34.65
CA SER A 228 -15.17 -14.04 33.52
C SER A 228 -13.98 -13.59 32.67
N ASN A 229 -13.05 -14.49 32.34
CA ASN A 229 -11.81 -14.16 31.61
C ASN A 229 -10.77 -13.36 32.40
N GLY A 230 -10.95 -13.10 33.70
CA GLY A 230 -9.94 -12.41 34.51
C GLY A 230 -8.61 -13.17 34.61
N GLU A 231 -8.64 -14.49 34.48
CA GLU A 231 -7.47 -15.38 34.43
C GLU A 231 -6.87 -15.55 33.01
N LYS A 232 -7.49 -14.94 31.99
CA LYS A 232 -7.15 -15.11 30.57
C LYS A 232 -6.24 -13.99 30.10
N LEU A 233 -5.25 -14.36 29.28
CA LEU A 233 -4.42 -13.44 28.53
C LEU A 233 -5.26 -12.85 27.39
N ALA A 234 -5.50 -11.55 27.39
CA ALA A 234 -6.13 -10.87 26.28
C ALA A 234 -5.11 -10.64 25.16
N VAL A 235 -5.44 -11.10 23.96
CA VAL A 235 -4.73 -10.78 22.73
C VAL A 235 -5.59 -9.79 21.95
N GLN A 236 -5.08 -8.59 21.78
CA GLN A 236 -5.74 -7.48 21.11
C GLN A 236 -5.08 -7.22 19.75
N TYR A 237 -5.87 -6.88 18.74
CA TYR A 237 -5.38 -6.55 17.40
C TYR A 237 -6.36 -5.62 16.69
N GLY A 238 -5.84 -4.73 15.84
CA GLY A 238 -6.59 -3.89 14.89
C GLY A 238 -7.96 -3.45 15.39
N MET A 239 -8.00 -2.71 16.50
CA MET A 239 -9.26 -2.19 17.05
C MET A 239 -9.49 -0.78 16.49
N GLY A 240 -10.21 -0.67 15.36
CA GLY A 240 -10.42 0.59 14.61
C GLY A 240 -11.04 0.36 13.23
N ASP A 241 -10.93 1.34 12.32
CA ASP A 241 -11.46 1.24 10.95
C ASP A 241 -10.58 0.35 10.04
N GLU A 242 -9.31 0.16 10.38
CA GLU A 242 -8.38 -0.70 9.65
C GLU A 242 -7.97 -1.91 10.49
N VAL A 243 -8.28 -3.11 9.98
CA VAL A 243 -7.89 -4.38 10.62
C VAL A 243 -7.12 -5.22 9.62
N LEU A 244 -5.79 -5.12 9.69
CA LEU A 244 -4.86 -5.92 8.88
C LEU A 244 -5.14 -7.41 9.08
N ASP A 245 -5.23 -8.16 7.99
CA ASP A 245 -5.51 -9.59 8.07
C ASP A 245 -4.34 -10.34 8.71
N GLY A 246 -3.09 -9.86 8.57
CA GLY A 246 -1.92 -10.37 9.30
C GLY A 246 -2.09 -10.26 10.83
N SER A 247 -2.63 -9.14 11.34
CA SER A 247 -2.90 -8.99 12.78
C SER A 247 -3.97 -9.96 13.28
N LYS A 248 -5.02 -10.22 12.49
CA LYS A 248 -6.03 -11.27 12.78
C LYS A 248 -5.38 -12.63 12.86
N TYR A 249 -4.49 -12.93 11.91
CA TYR A 249 -3.81 -14.21 11.84
C TYR A 249 -2.87 -14.41 13.03
N LEU A 250 -2.06 -13.41 13.39
CA LEU A 250 -1.21 -13.43 14.58
C LEU A 250 -2.01 -13.67 15.87
N ALA A 251 -3.18 -13.04 16.00
CA ALA A 251 -4.04 -13.23 17.16
C ALA A 251 -4.70 -14.61 17.18
N PHE A 252 -5.10 -15.14 16.02
CA PHE A 252 -5.55 -16.53 15.90
C PHE A 252 -4.44 -17.50 16.30
N LEU A 253 -3.25 -17.33 15.74
CA LEU A 253 -2.07 -18.13 16.02
C LEU A 253 -1.72 -18.10 17.51
N SER A 254 -1.86 -16.94 18.17
CA SER A 254 -1.69 -16.81 19.62
C SER A 254 -2.62 -17.73 20.41
N THR A 255 -3.89 -17.82 20.03
CA THR A 255 -4.86 -18.71 20.70
C THR A 255 -4.56 -20.18 20.44
N GLN A 256 -4.14 -20.52 19.22
CA GLN A 256 -3.80 -21.88 18.83
C GLN A 256 -2.55 -22.37 19.57
N ILE A 257 -1.51 -21.55 19.63
CA ILE A 257 -0.29 -21.83 20.37
C ILE A 257 -0.59 -22.03 21.86
N SER A 258 -1.40 -21.15 22.45
CA SER A 258 -1.80 -21.27 23.85
C SER A 258 -2.61 -22.55 24.13
N GLU A 259 -3.46 -22.98 23.20
CA GLU A 259 -4.24 -24.22 23.33
C GLU A 259 -3.37 -25.48 23.22
N LEU A 260 -2.40 -25.49 22.29
CA LEU A 260 -1.58 -26.68 21.98
C LEU A 260 -0.39 -26.86 22.92
N SER A 261 0.38 -25.80 23.17
CA SER A 261 1.64 -25.86 23.95
C SER A 261 1.60 -25.05 25.25
N GLY A 262 0.64 -24.13 25.37
CA GLY A 262 0.44 -23.29 26.54
C GLY A 262 -0.51 -23.88 27.57
N ASN A 263 -1.18 -22.99 28.33
CA ASN A 263 -2.19 -23.35 29.32
C ASN A 263 -3.62 -22.99 28.89
N ASN A 264 -3.84 -22.79 27.59
CA ASN A 264 -5.12 -22.36 27.00
C ASN A 264 -5.67 -21.10 27.69
N ARG A 265 -4.79 -20.11 27.89
CA ARG A 265 -5.10 -18.83 28.54
C ARG A 265 -5.32 -17.70 27.54
N ALA A 266 -4.75 -17.75 26.34
CA ALA A 266 -4.91 -16.70 25.35
C ALA A 266 -6.35 -16.67 24.81
N ILE A 267 -6.94 -15.48 24.78
CA ILE A 267 -8.25 -15.22 24.18
C ILE A 267 -8.18 -13.94 23.37
N ILE A 268 -8.80 -13.95 22.19
CA ILE A 268 -8.97 -12.74 21.40
C ILE A 268 -9.99 -11.84 22.10
N LYS A 269 -9.57 -10.63 22.42
CA LYS A 269 -10.46 -9.57 22.91
C LYS A 269 -10.90 -8.73 21.73
N THR A 270 -12.19 -8.41 21.66
CA THR A 270 -12.81 -7.73 20.51
C THR A 270 -13.43 -6.38 20.86
N SER A 271 -13.19 -5.88 22.07
CA SER A 271 -13.72 -4.60 22.56
C SER A 271 -12.57 -3.66 22.89
N THR A 272 -12.66 -2.42 22.41
CA THR A 272 -11.66 -1.38 22.65
C THR A 272 -11.45 -1.09 24.13
N ASN A 273 -10.22 -0.72 24.48
CA ASN A 273 -9.85 -0.13 25.75
C ASN A 273 -8.60 0.73 25.59
N ASP A 274 -8.34 1.55 26.60
CA ASP A 274 -7.18 2.46 26.64
C ASP A 274 -5.85 1.72 26.40
N TYR A 275 -5.75 0.42 26.77
CA TYR A 275 -4.52 -0.36 26.57
C TYR A 275 -4.15 -0.56 25.10
N TRP A 276 -5.12 -0.72 24.20
CA TRP A 276 -4.83 -0.81 22.77
C TRP A 276 -4.44 0.55 22.22
N ASP A 277 -5.29 1.55 22.43
CA ASP A 277 -5.18 2.88 21.84
C ASP A 277 -3.86 3.57 22.19
N GLU A 278 -3.35 3.33 23.40
CA GLU A 278 -2.10 3.92 23.85
C GLU A 278 -0.87 3.03 23.55
N SER A 279 -1.03 1.82 23.00
CA SER A 279 0.09 0.90 22.72
C SER A 279 0.81 1.19 21.40
N GLY A 280 2.12 0.91 21.36
CA GLY A 280 2.88 0.96 20.11
C GLY A 280 2.44 -0.10 19.08
N ALA A 281 1.60 -1.06 19.46
CA ALA A 281 0.94 -1.95 18.50
C ALA A 281 -0.11 -1.21 17.67
N ALA A 282 -0.91 -0.32 18.29
CA ALA A 282 -1.90 0.47 17.56
C ALA A 282 -1.24 1.41 16.54
N GLU A 283 -0.12 2.04 16.90
CA GLU A 283 0.69 2.82 15.96
C GLU A 283 1.25 1.99 14.83
N ALA A 284 1.81 0.81 15.10
CA ALA A 284 2.35 -0.02 14.04
C ALA A 284 1.30 -0.35 12.96
N VAL A 285 0.03 -0.51 13.33
CA VAL A 285 -1.06 -0.71 12.38
C VAL A 285 -1.22 0.48 11.43
N THR A 286 -1.02 1.73 11.88
CA THR A 286 -1.15 2.92 11.01
C THR A 286 -0.05 3.00 9.96
N PHE A 287 1.06 2.27 10.16
CA PHE A 287 2.11 2.06 9.15
C PHE A 287 1.90 0.79 8.31
N GLY A 288 0.74 0.13 8.45
CA GLY A 288 0.41 -1.13 7.79
C GLY A 288 1.21 -2.33 8.29
N ILE A 289 1.78 -2.26 9.51
CA ILE A 289 2.54 -3.36 10.11
C ILE A 289 1.60 -4.24 10.94
N PRO A 290 1.49 -5.56 10.65
CA PRO A 290 0.74 -6.49 11.48
C PRO A 290 1.19 -6.45 12.94
N SER A 291 0.25 -6.26 13.86
CA SER A 291 0.59 -6.11 15.27
C SER A 291 -0.45 -6.70 16.22
N ILE A 292 0.03 -7.19 17.36
CA ILE A 292 -0.80 -7.67 18.46
C ILE A 292 -0.29 -7.13 19.79
N LEU A 293 -1.24 -6.92 20.70
CA LEU A 293 -0.98 -6.53 22.08
C LEU A 293 -1.36 -7.68 23.02
N PHE A 294 -0.41 -8.09 23.85
CA PHE A 294 -0.62 -8.96 24.99
C PHE A 294 -0.93 -8.11 26.22
N SER A 295 -2.14 -8.25 26.74
CA SER A 295 -2.58 -7.54 27.94
C SER A 295 -3.48 -8.39 28.82
N GLN A 296 -3.81 -7.86 29.99
CA GLN A 296 -4.89 -8.35 30.82
C GLN A 296 -6.25 -8.00 30.20
N TYR A 297 -7.30 -8.73 30.59
CA TYR A 297 -8.63 -8.55 30.01
C TYR A 297 -9.36 -7.32 30.56
N TYR A 298 -9.25 -7.05 31.86
CA TYR A 298 -10.00 -6.00 32.56
C TYR A 298 -9.10 -4.84 32.98
N ILE A 299 -9.70 -3.66 33.11
CA ILE A 299 -8.97 -2.47 33.57
C ILE A 299 -8.58 -2.65 35.05
N ASP A 300 -7.31 -2.43 35.33
CA ASP A 300 -6.76 -2.33 36.69
C ASP A 300 -6.69 -0.86 37.12
N TYR A 301 -7.47 -0.48 38.13
CA TYR A 301 -7.43 0.88 38.69
C TYR A 301 -6.25 1.10 39.64
N VAL A 302 -5.50 0.05 39.99
CA VAL A 302 -4.32 0.09 40.86
C VAL A 302 -3.05 0.43 40.08
N SER A 303 -2.97 0.14 38.77
CA SER A 303 -1.76 0.37 37.95
C SER A 303 -1.28 1.83 37.90
N ALA A 304 -2.13 2.79 38.27
CA ALA A 304 -1.81 4.21 38.34
C ALA A 304 -1.65 4.74 39.79
N SER A 305 -1.55 3.86 40.79
CA SER A 305 -1.42 4.21 42.20
C SER A 305 -0.15 3.65 42.85
N ASP A 306 0.14 4.08 44.08
CA ASP A 306 1.24 3.58 44.90
C ASP A 306 1.11 2.08 45.25
N ASP A 307 -0.08 1.49 45.01
CA ASP A 307 -0.37 0.07 45.26
C ASP A 307 0.00 -0.83 44.05
N ASP A 308 0.51 -0.29 42.94
CA ASP A 308 1.06 -1.06 41.80
C ASP A 308 2.42 -1.69 42.15
N VAL A 309 2.40 -2.58 43.15
CA VAL A 309 3.53 -3.35 43.65
C VAL A 309 3.54 -4.75 43.06
N TYR A 310 4.73 -5.33 42.87
CA TYR A 310 4.94 -6.64 42.22
C TYR A 310 4.16 -7.81 42.85
N ASN A 311 3.74 -7.69 44.12
CA ASN A 311 3.06 -8.70 44.91
C ASN A 311 1.63 -8.29 45.31
N TYR A 312 1.02 -7.35 44.57
CA TYR A 312 -0.38 -7.02 44.75
C TYR A 312 -1.24 -8.29 44.66
N SER A 313 -2.26 -8.42 45.51
CA SER A 313 -2.97 -9.70 45.72
C SER A 313 -3.64 -10.26 44.46
N ASN A 314 -3.97 -9.37 43.53
CA ASN A 314 -4.63 -9.70 42.27
C ASN A 314 -3.63 -9.80 41.10
N TYR A 315 -2.32 -9.74 41.35
CA TYR A 315 -1.32 -9.91 40.30
C TYR A 315 -0.90 -11.37 40.18
N THR A 316 -0.96 -11.87 38.95
CA THR A 316 -0.54 -13.22 38.55
C THR A 316 0.49 -13.14 37.44
N TYR A 317 1.56 -13.91 37.58
CA TYR A 317 2.59 -14.03 36.54
C TYR A 317 2.27 -15.14 35.54
N ALA A 318 1.12 -15.82 35.69
CA ALA A 318 0.69 -16.86 34.77
C ALA A 318 0.36 -16.30 33.38
N MET A 319 -0.26 -15.12 33.31
CA MET A 319 -0.58 -14.45 32.04
C MET A 319 0.67 -13.93 31.33
N LEU A 320 1.59 -13.29 32.06
CA LEU A 320 2.88 -12.86 31.51
C LEU A 320 3.71 -14.04 31.00
N ARG A 321 3.73 -15.15 31.76
CA ARG A 321 4.36 -16.41 31.32
C ARG A 321 3.72 -16.90 30.01
N GLU A 322 2.39 -16.92 29.95
CA GLU A 322 1.69 -17.34 28.74
C GLU A 322 2.07 -16.46 27.55
N ALA A 323 2.04 -15.13 27.72
CA ALA A 323 2.34 -14.18 26.66
C ALA A 323 3.78 -14.29 26.14
N ALA A 324 4.76 -14.45 27.02
CA ALA A 324 6.15 -14.64 26.59
C ALA A 324 6.32 -15.96 25.80
N GLY A 325 5.66 -17.04 26.24
CA GLY A 325 5.68 -18.31 25.51
C GLY A 325 5.03 -18.20 24.14
N VAL A 326 3.86 -17.57 24.06
CA VAL A 326 3.16 -17.29 22.80
C VAL A 326 4.04 -16.47 21.87
N ALA A 327 4.60 -15.35 22.36
CA ALA A 327 5.46 -14.48 21.57
C ALA A 327 6.69 -15.21 21.02
N SER A 328 7.41 -15.96 21.86
CA SER A 328 8.56 -16.78 21.41
C SER A 328 8.17 -17.78 20.33
N CYS A 329 7.01 -18.41 20.44
CA CYS A 329 6.52 -19.38 19.46
C CYS A 329 6.11 -18.74 18.14
N ILE A 330 5.50 -17.56 18.17
CA ILE A 330 5.18 -16.76 16.97
C ILE A 330 6.48 -16.37 16.25
N ILE A 331 7.45 -15.81 16.97
CA ILE A 331 8.72 -15.38 16.35
C ILE A 331 9.46 -16.57 15.74
N SER A 332 9.46 -17.71 16.44
CA SER A 332 10.05 -18.94 15.90
C SER A 332 9.30 -19.44 14.67
N TYR A 333 7.97 -19.30 14.63
CA TYR A 333 7.17 -19.66 13.47
C TYR A 333 7.51 -18.78 12.26
N LEU A 334 7.47 -17.46 12.42
CA LEU A 334 7.78 -16.49 11.36
C LEU A 334 9.22 -16.65 10.85
N GLY A 335 10.18 -16.89 11.74
CA GLY A 335 11.58 -17.13 11.36
C GLY A 335 11.86 -18.49 10.72
N HIS A 336 10.87 -19.37 10.58
CA HIS A 336 10.99 -20.67 9.91
C HIS A 336 10.19 -20.79 8.61
N ILE A 337 9.08 -20.04 8.46
CA ILE A 337 8.27 -20.10 7.23
C ILE A 337 9.07 -19.60 6.01
N ASN A 338 9.94 -18.61 6.20
CA ASN A 338 10.91 -18.13 5.22
C ASN A 338 11.94 -19.18 4.72
N GLN A 339 11.98 -20.38 5.30
CA GLN A 339 12.84 -21.47 4.83
C GLN A 339 12.11 -22.43 3.87
N GLY A 340 10.84 -22.15 3.53
CA GLY A 340 10.05 -22.94 2.60
C GLY A 340 9.52 -24.25 3.19
N ASN A 341 9.67 -24.42 4.51
CA ASN A 341 9.24 -25.60 5.22
C ASN A 341 7.78 -25.48 5.63
N THR A 342 6.97 -26.49 5.34
CA THR A 342 5.55 -26.49 5.75
C THR A 342 5.43 -26.95 7.21
N PRO A 343 4.81 -26.16 8.10
CA PRO A 343 4.67 -26.55 9.50
C PRO A 343 3.65 -27.69 9.63
N LEU A 344 4.04 -28.72 10.37
CA LEU A 344 3.24 -29.90 10.67
C LEU A 344 2.75 -29.82 12.11
N ILE A 345 1.44 -29.67 12.28
CA ILE A 345 0.81 -29.65 13.59
C ILE A 345 0.41 -31.08 13.97
N GLN A 346 0.81 -31.52 15.16
CA GLN A 346 0.50 -32.84 15.69
C GLN A 346 -0.05 -32.74 17.11
N ASP A 347 -1.17 -33.42 17.37
CA ASP A 347 -1.75 -33.47 18.71
C ASP A 347 -2.65 -34.71 18.87
N SER A 348 -3.12 -34.98 20.09
CA SER A 348 -4.05 -36.05 20.39
C SER A 348 -5.14 -35.59 21.35
N VAL A 349 -6.37 -36.03 21.08
CA VAL A 349 -7.51 -35.63 21.89
C VAL A 349 -8.39 -36.83 22.25
N LEU A 350 -8.79 -36.90 23.52
CA LEU A 350 -9.78 -37.85 23.99
C LEU A 350 -11.17 -37.39 23.56
N ILE A 351 -11.87 -38.23 22.79
CA ILE A 351 -13.23 -37.97 22.31
C ILE A 351 -14.18 -38.99 22.92
N PRO A 352 -15.05 -38.57 23.87
CA PRO A 352 -16.09 -39.44 24.42
C PRO A 352 -17.05 -39.97 23.35
N ALA A 353 -17.74 -41.06 23.69
CA ALA A 353 -18.73 -41.67 22.81
C ALA A 353 -19.86 -40.68 22.47
N GLY A 354 -20.18 -40.51 21.18
CA GLY A 354 -21.22 -39.62 20.71
C GLY A 354 -20.83 -38.13 20.62
N GLU A 355 -19.69 -37.75 21.21
CA GLU A 355 -19.20 -36.37 21.28
C GLU A 355 -18.34 -36.00 20.06
N ALA A 356 -18.11 -34.69 19.91
CA ALA A 356 -17.21 -34.16 18.90
C ALA A 356 -16.21 -33.17 19.51
N ARG A 357 -15.04 -33.09 18.90
CA ARG A 357 -14.05 -32.05 19.14
C ARG A 357 -13.94 -31.15 17.92
N ASN A 358 -13.88 -29.85 18.17
CA ASN A 358 -13.72 -28.83 17.14
C ASN A 358 -12.32 -28.25 17.30
N ILE A 359 -11.52 -28.36 16.24
CA ILE A 359 -10.22 -27.71 16.14
C ILE A 359 -10.42 -26.53 15.19
N LYS A 360 -10.11 -25.32 15.67
CA LYS A 360 -10.18 -24.13 14.84
C LYS A 360 -8.98 -24.10 13.89
N LEU A 361 -9.21 -23.64 12.68
CA LEU A 361 -8.21 -23.49 11.64
C LEU A 361 -8.33 -22.08 11.05
N TYR A 362 -7.22 -21.50 10.61
CA TYR A 362 -7.22 -20.25 9.87
C TYR A 362 -6.39 -20.44 8.62
N LEU A 363 -7.05 -20.55 7.47
CA LEU A 363 -6.40 -20.78 6.18
C LEU A 363 -6.14 -19.41 5.56
N THR A 364 -4.88 -18.99 5.45
CA THR A 364 -4.55 -17.64 5.02
C THR A 364 -4.67 -17.46 3.51
N GLY A 365 -4.26 -18.45 2.72
CA GLY A 365 -4.39 -18.47 1.26
C GLY A 365 -5.32 -19.56 0.70
N ILE A 366 -5.59 -19.52 -0.60
CA ILE A 366 -6.26 -20.60 -1.34
C ILE A 366 -5.26 -21.74 -1.52
N SER A 367 -5.47 -22.85 -0.82
CA SER A 367 -4.46 -23.89 -0.75
C SER A 367 -5.03 -25.29 -0.54
N SER A 368 -4.18 -26.23 -0.09
CA SER A 368 -4.59 -27.58 0.26
C SER A 368 -4.38 -27.83 1.75
N PHE A 369 -5.43 -28.29 2.41
CA PHE A 369 -5.41 -28.79 3.76
C PHE A 369 -5.33 -30.32 3.73
N ASN A 370 -4.26 -30.86 4.31
CA ASN A 370 -4.04 -32.30 4.40
C ASN A 370 -4.02 -32.69 5.87
N ALA A 371 -4.81 -33.71 6.24
CA ALA A 371 -4.81 -34.24 7.60
C ALA A 371 -4.81 -35.77 7.62
N SER A 372 -4.09 -36.34 8.57
CA SER A 372 -4.19 -37.76 8.90
C SER A 372 -4.62 -37.95 10.34
N LEU A 373 -5.55 -38.86 10.55
CA LEU A 373 -6.12 -39.17 11.87
C LEU A 373 -6.02 -40.66 12.11
N SER A 374 -5.59 -41.05 13.31
CA SER A 374 -5.50 -42.43 13.74
C SER A 374 -6.05 -42.61 15.15
N TRP A 375 -6.62 -43.79 15.43
CA TRP A 375 -7.15 -44.14 16.75
C TRP A 375 -7.08 -45.65 16.95
N SER A 376 -7.08 -46.10 18.21
CA SER A 376 -6.86 -47.52 18.52
C SER A 376 -8.15 -48.35 18.65
N ASP A 377 -9.25 -47.72 19.04
CA ASP A 377 -10.48 -48.44 19.39
C ASP A 377 -11.32 -48.78 18.16
N SER A 378 -12.07 -49.87 18.22
CA SER A 378 -13.03 -50.26 17.19
C SER A 378 -14.26 -49.35 17.20
N THR A 379 -14.07 -48.11 16.75
CA THR A 379 -15.10 -47.08 16.59
C THR A 379 -15.03 -46.46 15.20
N THR A 380 -16.12 -45.80 14.80
CA THR A 380 -16.18 -45.01 13.57
C THR A 380 -15.99 -43.53 13.90
N ILE A 381 -14.96 -42.92 13.31
CA ILE A 381 -14.72 -41.49 13.37
C ILE A 381 -15.27 -40.84 12.12
N VAL A 382 -16.07 -39.79 12.31
CA VAL A 382 -16.58 -38.93 11.25
C VAL A 382 -15.89 -37.59 11.39
N VAL A 383 -15.26 -37.11 10.31
CA VAL A 383 -14.59 -35.83 10.29
C VAL A 383 -15.26 -34.91 9.29
N ASN A 384 -15.49 -33.66 9.70
CA ASN A 384 -16.04 -32.63 8.84
C ASN A 384 -15.10 -31.42 8.84
N ILE A 385 -14.91 -30.82 7.67
CA ILE A 385 -14.38 -29.46 7.57
C ILE A 385 -15.58 -28.53 7.41
N ARG A 386 -15.60 -27.46 8.19
CA ARG A 386 -16.64 -26.44 8.20
C ARG A 386 -16.01 -25.09 7.92
N ASN A 387 -16.65 -24.27 7.11
CA ASN A 387 -16.23 -22.88 6.92
C ASN A 387 -16.67 -22.00 8.11
N ARG A 388 -16.31 -20.71 8.07
CA ARG A 388 -16.68 -19.70 9.09
C ARG A 388 -18.19 -19.60 9.36
N PHE A 389 -19.03 -19.97 8.41
CA PHE A 389 -20.50 -19.98 8.55
C PHE A 389 -21.04 -21.30 9.11
N ASN A 390 -20.16 -22.18 9.59
CA ASN A 390 -20.48 -23.51 10.11
C ASN A 390 -21.13 -24.44 9.06
N VAL A 391 -20.96 -24.13 7.77
CA VAL A 391 -21.40 -24.96 6.66
C VAL A 391 -20.36 -26.05 6.42
N VAL A 392 -20.81 -27.29 6.31
CA VAL A 392 -19.94 -28.44 6.05
C VAL A 392 -19.49 -28.41 4.59
N VAL A 393 -18.19 -28.26 4.36
CA VAL A 393 -17.57 -28.21 3.02
C VAL A 393 -16.96 -29.55 2.63
N LEU A 394 -16.54 -30.35 3.61
CA LEU A 394 -16.06 -31.71 3.40
C LEU A 394 -16.55 -32.63 4.52
N THR A 395 -16.90 -33.87 4.19
CA THR A 395 -17.17 -34.94 5.16
C THR A 395 -16.46 -36.20 4.74
N ASN A 396 -15.75 -36.82 5.68
CA ASN A 396 -15.19 -38.16 5.51
C ASN A 396 -15.45 -38.98 6.78
N SER A 397 -15.44 -40.31 6.67
CA SER A 397 -15.62 -41.20 7.81
C SER A 397 -14.89 -42.52 7.59
N SER A 398 -14.36 -43.09 8.67
CA SER A 398 -13.68 -44.38 8.61
C SER A 398 -13.87 -45.15 9.92
N SER A 399 -13.91 -46.47 9.80
CA SER A 399 -13.92 -47.43 10.89
C SER A 399 -12.62 -48.25 10.95
N ASN A 400 -11.65 -47.93 10.09
CA ASN A 400 -10.42 -48.71 9.90
C ASN A 400 -9.25 -48.17 10.74
N ASN A 401 -9.53 -47.45 11.83
CA ASN A 401 -8.52 -46.87 12.73
C ASN A 401 -7.56 -45.85 12.08
N LEU A 402 -7.84 -45.46 10.85
CA LEU A 402 -7.07 -44.51 10.05
C LEU A 402 -8.01 -43.76 9.11
N LEU A 403 -7.78 -42.46 8.96
CA LEU A 403 -8.52 -41.60 8.05
C LEU A 403 -7.59 -40.52 7.48
N PHE A 404 -7.65 -40.33 6.17
CA PHE A 404 -6.96 -39.26 5.47
C PHE A 404 -7.96 -38.25 4.94
N LEU A 405 -7.61 -36.98 5.02
CA LEU A 405 -8.34 -35.85 4.46
C LEU A 405 -7.41 -35.09 3.55
N ASN A 406 -7.91 -34.81 2.34
CA ASN A 406 -7.33 -33.83 1.44
C ASN A 406 -8.48 -32.90 1.03
N TYR A 407 -8.32 -31.63 1.32
CA TYR A 407 -9.30 -30.58 1.05
C TYR A 407 -8.59 -29.41 0.38
N SER A 408 -8.94 -29.12 -0.86
CA SER A 408 -8.57 -27.86 -1.50
C SER A 408 -9.57 -26.80 -1.09
N ASN A 409 -9.14 -25.77 -0.37
CA ASN A 409 -10.04 -24.68 0.00
C ASN A 409 -10.23 -23.71 -1.16
N THR A 410 -11.41 -23.12 -1.23
CA THR A 410 -11.75 -22.01 -2.14
C THR A 410 -12.09 -20.73 -1.36
N TRP A 411 -11.92 -20.79 -0.03
CA TRP A 411 -12.20 -19.73 0.92
C TRP A 411 -11.04 -19.67 1.90
N THR A 412 -10.63 -18.45 2.25
CA THR A 412 -9.63 -18.18 3.29
C THR A 412 -10.31 -17.95 4.65
N ARG A 413 -9.52 -17.67 5.68
CA ARG A 413 -9.89 -17.38 7.08
C ARG A 413 -10.42 -18.61 7.85
N GLU A 414 -11.30 -18.36 8.81
CA GLU A 414 -11.72 -19.33 9.82
C GLU A 414 -12.41 -20.56 9.22
N HIS A 415 -11.89 -21.72 9.61
CA HIS A 415 -12.44 -23.04 9.35
C HIS A 415 -12.49 -23.83 10.66
N THR A 416 -13.24 -24.92 10.68
CA THR A 416 -13.29 -25.83 11.82
C THR A 416 -13.17 -27.26 11.34
N LEU A 417 -12.14 -27.95 11.82
CA LEU A 417 -12.02 -29.40 11.73
C LEU A 417 -12.80 -30.03 12.89
N ARG A 418 -13.96 -30.59 12.57
CA ARG A 418 -14.82 -31.27 13.54
C ARG A 418 -14.59 -32.77 13.48
N ILE A 419 -14.04 -33.34 14.54
CA ILE A 419 -13.79 -34.78 14.70
C ILE A 419 -14.86 -35.34 15.63
N ARG A 420 -15.70 -36.26 15.14
CA ARG A 420 -16.80 -36.86 15.90
C ARG A 420 -16.62 -38.35 16.09
N ASN A 421 -16.74 -38.81 17.32
CA ASN A 421 -16.79 -40.23 17.66
C ASN A 421 -18.24 -40.74 17.62
N THR A 422 -18.55 -41.64 16.70
CA THR A 422 -19.91 -42.20 16.53
C THR A 422 -20.10 -43.55 17.20
N GLY A 423 -19.06 -44.11 17.80
CA GLY A 423 -19.16 -45.36 18.55
C GLY A 423 -19.63 -45.17 19.99
N THR A 424 -19.58 -46.27 20.73
CA THR A 424 -20.10 -46.38 22.10
C THR A 424 -19.04 -46.20 23.19
N ASN A 425 -17.75 -46.24 22.83
CA ASN A 425 -16.63 -46.08 23.75
C ASN A 425 -15.89 -44.77 23.46
N SER A 426 -15.34 -44.15 24.49
CA SER A 426 -14.39 -43.04 24.32
C SER A 426 -13.13 -43.55 23.61
N THR A 427 -12.55 -42.74 22.74
CA THR A 427 -11.29 -43.07 22.06
C THR A 427 -10.37 -41.86 22.03
N THR A 428 -9.06 -42.09 22.06
CA THR A 428 -8.07 -41.05 21.80
C THR A 428 -7.79 -41.02 20.30
N VAL A 429 -8.05 -39.88 19.68
CA VAL A 429 -7.73 -39.64 18.27
C VAL A 429 -6.44 -38.84 18.22
N GLN A 430 -5.41 -39.43 17.60
CA GLN A 430 -4.22 -38.71 17.18
C GLN A 430 -4.51 -38.08 15.83
N TYR A 431 -4.16 -36.82 15.67
CA TYR A 431 -4.33 -36.10 14.42
C TYR A 431 -3.07 -35.31 14.11
N ASN A 432 -2.73 -35.26 12.84
CA ASN A 432 -1.79 -34.31 12.32
C ASN A 432 -2.35 -33.66 11.08
N TYR A 433 -1.95 -32.42 10.84
CA TYR A 433 -2.34 -31.71 9.63
C TYR A 433 -1.28 -30.72 9.20
N THR A 434 -1.29 -30.45 7.90
CA THR A 434 -0.57 -29.38 7.25
C THR A 434 -1.55 -28.60 6.39
N HIS A 435 -1.31 -27.30 6.27
CA HIS A 435 -1.86 -26.51 5.18
C HIS A 435 -0.78 -25.55 4.70
N PHE A 436 -0.93 -25.05 3.48
CA PHE A 436 -0.06 -23.96 3.04
C PHE A 436 -0.54 -22.67 3.67
N TYR A 437 0.43 -21.86 4.06
CA TYR A 437 0.27 -20.54 4.63
C TYR A 437 0.66 -19.52 3.56
N ASP A 438 0.32 -18.28 3.83
CA ASP A 438 0.38 -17.11 2.94
C ASP A 438 0.19 -15.95 3.92
N PHE A 439 1.25 -15.64 4.67
CA PHE A 439 1.15 -14.84 5.89
C PHE A 439 0.80 -13.38 5.58
N ASP A 440 1.48 -12.82 4.59
CA ASP A 440 1.34 -11.45 4.08
C ASP A 440 0.18 -11.28 3.09
N GLN A 441 -0.36 -12.37 2.54
CA GLN A 441 -1.60 -12.39 1.76
C GLN A 441 -1.51 -11.68 0.41
N ASP A 442 -0.34 -11.75 -0.22
CA ASP A 442 -0.16 -11.37 -1.63
C ASP A 442 -0.73 -12.46 -2.58
N GLY A 443 -0.84 -13.71 -2.11
CA GLY A 443 -1.29 -14.86 -2.88
C GLY A 443 -0.18 -15.84 -3.25
N LEU A 444 1.08 -15.52 -2.95
CA LEU A 444 2.23 -16.39 -3.03
C LEU A 444 2.38 -17.12 -1.69
N THR A 445 2.23 -18.44 -1.69
CA THR A 445 2.28 -19.18 -0.41
C THR A 445 3.69 -19.20 0.19
N ASP A 446 3.82 -19.13 1.52
CA ASP A 446 5.08 -19.17 2.29
C ASP A 446 6.11 -20.22 1.83
N ASN A 447 5.64 -21.37 1.33
CA ASN A 447 6.51 -22.46 0.87
C ASN A 447 7.03 -22.30 -0.57
N ILE A 448 6.55 -21.30 -1.29
CA ILE A 448 6.92 -20.97 -2.67
C ILE A 448 7.83 -19.75 -2.69
N GLU A 449 7.66 -18.80 -1.80
CA GLU A 449 8.44 -17.55 -1.76
C GLU A 449 9.96 -17.74 -1.75
N PRO A 450 10.53 -18.70 -1.00
CA PRO A 450 11.98 -18.96 -1.05
C PRO A 450 12.49 -19.47 -2.41
N ILE A 451 11.60 -19.90 -3.31
CA ILE A 451 11.95 -20.27 -4.69
C ILE A 451 12.19 -19.01 -5.53
N TYR A 452 11.45 -17.93 -5.26
CA TYR A 452 11.59 -16.63 -5.91
C TYR A 452 12.51 -15.68 -5.16
N GLY A 453 12.85 -16.01 -3.91
CA GLY A 453 13.71 -15.19 -3.06
C GLY A 453 12.97 -14.06 -2.35
N THR A 454 11.65 -14.07 -2.43
CA THR A 454 10.74 -13.13 -1.77
C THR A 454 10.56 -13.45 -0.29
N ASP A 455 10.06 -12.48 0.46
CA ASP A 455 9.90 -12.58 1.91
C ASP A 455 8.49 -13.00 2.31
N ALA A 456 8.37 -14.18 2.92
CA ALA A 456 7.11 -14.81 3.31
C ALA A 456 6.27 -14.11 4.37
N ILE A 457 6.67 -12.91 4.75
CA ILE A 457 5.96 -12.09 5.70
C ILE A 457 5.88 -10.62 5.25
N ASN A 458 6.20 -10.32 4.00
CA ASN A 458 6.13 -8.99 3.39
C ASN A 458 5.73 -9.08 1.91
N SER A 459 4.51 -8.64 1.60
CA SER A 459 3.87 -8.80 0.29
C SER A 459 4.54 -8.10 -0.90
N ASP A 460 5.54 -7.26 -0.65
CA ASP A 460 6.20 -6.37 -1.62
C ASP A 460 7.68 -6.31 -1.18
N SER A 461 8.49 -7.22 -1.72
CA SER A 461 9.83 -7.53 -1.23
C SER A 461 10.86 -6.44 -1.49
N ASP A 462 10.66 -5.61 -2.50
CA ASP A 462 11.57 -4.51 -2.89
C ASP A 462 11.00 -3.10 -2.69
N PHE A 463 9.74 -3.01 -2.26
CA PHE A 463 9.01 -1.80 -1.87
C PHE A 463 8.74 -0.84 -3.03
N ASP A 464 8.37 -1.38 -4.18
CA ASP A 464 8.12 -0.63 -5.41
C ASP A 464 6.63 -0.36 -5.72
N LEU A 465 5.72 -0.84 -4.85
CA LEU A 465 4.26 -0.79 -4.96
C LEU A 465 3.60 -1.91 -5.79
N ALA A 466 4.38 -2.84 -6.34
CA ALA A 466 3.89 -4.12 -6.84
C ALA A 466 3.97 -5.18 -5.72
N ASP A 467 3.03 -6.11 -5.72
CA ASP A 467 3.10 -7.26 -4.82
C ASP A 467 3.82 -8.45 -5.48
N ASP A 468 4.56 -9.21 -4.69
CA ASP A 468 5.44 -10.29 -5.15
C ASP A 468 4.68 -11.33 -6.01
N TYR A 469 3.45 -11.66 -5.63
CA TYR A 469 2.57 -12.51 -6.42
C TYR A 469 2.28 -11.91 -7.81
N SER A 470 1.88 -10.64 -7.89
CA SER A 470 1.59 -9.96 -9.16
C SER A 470 2.82 -9.93 -10.07
N GLU A 471 3.98 -9.57 -9.53
CA GLU A 471 5.24 -9.54 -10.28
C GLU A 471 5.59 -10.92 -10.83
N VAL A 472 5.58 -11.95 -10.00
CA VAL A 472 6.02 -13.30 -10.40
C VAL A 472 4.99 -14.02 -11.27
N MET A 473 3.70 -13.92 -10.94
CA MET A 473 2.65 -14.77 -11.52
C MET A 473 1.83 -14.07 -12.60
N VAL A 474 1.84 -12.73 -12.66
CA VAL A 474 1.04 -11.95 -13.60
C VAL A 474 1.91 -11.24 -14.63
N TYR A 475 2.87 -10.42 -14.19
CA TYR A 475 3.65 -9.54 -15.07
C TYR A 475 4.98 -10.15 -15.53
N GLY A 476 5.58 -11.02 -14.72
CA GLY A 476 6.87 -11.63 -14.99
C GLY A 476 8.08 -10.74 -14.68
N SER A 477 7.89 -9.68 -13.88
CA SER A 477 8.96 -8.83 -13.36
C SER A 477 9.75 -9.52 -12.23
N ASP A 478 10.88 -8.94 -11.82
CA ASP A 478 11.73 -9.46 -10.74
C ASP A 478 11.32 -8.82 -9.40
N PRO A 479 10.70 -9.57 -8.45
CA PRO A 479 10.16 -9.03 -7.19
C PRO A 479 11.22 -8.56 -6.19
N LEU A 480 12.49 -8.54 -6.61
CA LEU A 480 13.63 -8.09 -5.82
C LEU A 480 14.30 -6.85 -6.45
N ILE A 481 13.76 -6.33 -7.55
CA ILE A 481 14.30 -5.21 -8.31
C ILE A 481 13.17 -4.22 -8.64
N ARG A 482 13.19 -3.10 -7.92
CA ARG A 482 12.24 -1.98 -8.01
C ARG A 482 11.97 -1.41 -9.43
N ASP A 483 12.81 -1.74 -10.39
CA ASP A 483 12.81 -1.22 -11.76
C ASP A 483 13.47 -2.33 -12.60
N THR A 484 12.64 -3.30 -13.00
CA THR A 484 13.07 -4.58 -13.55
C THR A 484 13.86 -4.41 -14.86
N ASP A 485 13.46 -3.47 -15.71
CA ASP A 485 14.07 -3.24 -17.01
C ASP A 485 15.05 -2.06 -17.05
N SER A 486 15.11 -1.29 -15.97
CA SER A 486 16.03 -0.17 -15.74
C SER A 486 15.81 1.03 -16.66
N ASP A 487 14.56 1.33 -17.01
CA ASP A 487 14.20 2.49 -17.83
C ASP A 487 13.94 3.78 -17.04
N GLY A 488 13.80 3.67 -15.71
CA GLY A 488 13.58 4.77 -14.77
C GLY A 488 12.14 4.87 -14.23
N ALA A 489 11.20 4.08 -14.73
CA ALA A 489 9.95 3.77 -14.06
C ALA A 489 10.17 2.72 -12.96
N ILE A 490 9.16 2.48 -12.13
CA ILE A 490 9.20 1.39 -11.14
C ILE A 490 8.03 0.48 -11.45
N ASP A 491 8.19 -0.82 -11.28
CA ASP A 491 7.25 -1.82 -11.81
C ASP A 491 5.83 -1.57 -11.30
N GLY A 492 5.69 -1.25 -10.01
CA GLY A 492 4.40 -0.88 -9.41
C GLY A 492 3.70 0.33 -10.05
N ILE A 493 4.43 1.32 -10.55
CA ILE A 493 3.86 2.48 -11.26
C ILE A 493 3.48 2.11 -12.69
N GLU A 494 4.32 1.35 -13.39
CA GLU A 494 4.05 0.87 -14.75
C GLU A 494 2.77 0.04 -14.78
N ILE A 495 2.66 -0.92 -13.86
CA ILE A 495 1.46 -1.75 -13.65
C ILE A 495 0.22 -0.88 -13.41
N MET A 496 0.34 0.19 -12.62
CA MET A 496 -0.77 1.10 -12.33
C MET A 496 -1.18 1.93 -13.55
N LEU A 497 -0.23 2.31 -14.40
CA LEU A 497 -0.47 3.08 -15.63
C LEU A 497 -0.78 2.20 -16.85
N GLY A 498 -0.63 0.89 -16.72
CA GLY A 498 -0.97 -0.09 -17.74
C GLY A 498 0.17 -0.40 -18.72
N SER A 499 1.40 -0.02 -18.39
CA SER A 499 2.59 -0.38 -19.16
C SER A 499 3.24 -1.69 -18.64
N ASP A 500 4.17 -2.28 -19.40
CA ASP A 500 4.79 -3.58 -19.11
C ASP A 500 6.13 -3.39 -18.39
N PRO A 501 6.25 -3.77 -17.10
CA PRO A 501 7.45 -3.52 -16.28
C PRO A 501 8.71 -4.28 -16.72
N THR A 502 8.60 -5.08 -17.78
CA THR A 502 9.72 -5.85 -18.34
C THR A 502 10.22 -5.30 -19.67
N VAL A 503 9.64 -4.18 -20.15
CA VAL A 503 9.86 -3.62 -21.48
C VAL A 503 10.05 -2.10 -21.41
N VAL A 504 11.29 -1.67 -21.70
CA VAL A 504 11.75 -0.26 -21.65
C VAL A 504 10.90 0.75 -22.42
N ASP A 505 10.07 0.29 -23.34
CA ASP A 505 9.26 1.08 -24.27
C ASP A 505 8.06 0.21 -24.67
N THR A 506 6.98 0.32 -23.89
CA THR A 506 5.84 -0.59 -23.96
C THR A 506 5.03 -0.42 -25.23
N ASP A 507 4.81 0.82 -25.69
CA ASP A 507 4.00 1.11 -26.87
C ASP A 507 4.78 1.18 -28.18
N GLY A 508 6.12 1.20 -28.10
CA GLY A 508 7.04 1.10 -29.21
C GLY A 508 7.24 2.40 -29.97
N ASP A 509 7.00 3.55 -29.34
CA ASP A 509 7.18 4.88 -29.92
C ASP A 509 8.61 5.42 -29.79
N THR A 510 9.52 4.69 -29.13
CA THR A 510 10.94 5.02 -28.87
C THR A 510 11.22 5.99 -27.71
N LEU A 511 10.20 6.51 -27.05
CA LEU A 511 10.30 7.04 -25.70
C LEU A 511 10.31 5.86 -24.73
N SER A 512 10.91 6.03 -23.56
CA SER A 512 10.84 5.00 -22.53
C SER A 512 9.70 5.30 -21.57
N ASP A 513 9.08 4.27 -21.01
CA ASP A 513 7.95 4.41 -20.09
C ASP A 513 8.33 5.35 -18.93
N GLY A 514 9.53 5.21 -18.38
CA GLY A 514 10.08 6.09 -17.35
C GLY A 514 10.23 7.56 -17.75
N PHE A 515 10.53 7.84 -19.03
CA PHE A 515 10.58 9.21 -19.54
C PHE A 515 9.17 9.79 -19.69
N GLU A 516 8.26 9.01 -20.27
CA GLU A 516 6.88 9.40 -20.48
C GLU A 516 6.17 9.70 -19.17
N ILE A 517 6.37 8.87 -18.16
CA ILE A 517 5.81 9.07 -16.81
C ILE A 517 6.33 10.36 -16.16
N ASP A 518 7.61 10.69 -16.30
CA ASP A 518 8.18 11.95 -15.77
C ASP A 518 7.67 13.18 -16.53
N ALA A 519 7.45 13.04 -17.85
CA ALA A 519 6.90 14.07 -18.71
C ALA A 519 5.37 14.24 -18.57
N GLY A 520 4.67 13.21 -18.07
CA GLY A 520 3.22 13.15 -17.94
C GLY A 520 2.50 12.59 -19.16
N TYR A 521 3.22 11.93 -20.07
CA TYR A 521 2.69 11.20 -21.24
C TYR A 521 2.17 9.82 -20.83
N SER A 522 1.51 9.13 -21.75
CA SER A 522 0.93 7.82 -21.52
C SER A 522 1.90 6.70 -21.96
N PRO A 523 2.55 5.97 -21.05
CA PRO A 523 3.54 4.92 -21.38
C PRO A 523 2.96 3.66 -22.06
N SER A 524 1.66 3.68 -22.37
CA SER A 524 0.96 2.56 -23.03
C SER A 524 0.24 3.02 -24.30
N SER A 525 0.44 4.27 -24.72
CA SER A 525 -0.20 4.88 -25.87
C SER A 525 0.79 5.80 -26.57
N ASN A 526 1.20 5.39 -27.76
CA ASN A 526 2.18 6.09 -28.59
C ASN A 526 1.70 7.43 -29.17
N ASP A 527 0.54 7.92 -28.72
CA ASP A 527 -0.20 9.12 -29.11
C ASP A 527 -1.07 9.46 -27.88
N THR A 528 -0.57 10.34 -27.02
CA THR A 528 -1.14 10.63 -25.70
C THR A 528 -2.40 11.49 -25.79
N ASP A 529 -2.48 12.41 -26.75
CA ASP A 529 -3.60 13.34 -26.91
C ASP A 529 -4.60 12.96 -28.03
N GLU A 530 -4.35 11.82 -28.68
CA GLU A 530 -5.18 11.17 -29.69
C GLU A 530 -5.38 12.00 -30.96
N ASP A 531 -4.38 12.81 -31.36
CA ASP A 531 -4.44 13.68 -32.54
C ASP A 531 -3.93 13.02 -33.85
N ASN A 532 -3.40 11.80 -33.77
CA ASN A 532 -2.76 11.00 -34.83
C ASN A 532 -1.30 11.39 -35.18
N ILE A 533 -0.63 12.18 -34.35
CA ILE A 533 0.82 12.32 -34.32
C ILE A 533 1.31 11.53 -33.11
N ALA A 534 2.45 10.85 -33.25
CA ALA A 534 3.03 10.13 -32.12
C ALA A 534 3.85 11.08 -31.24
N ASP A 535 3.87 10.85 -29.93
CA ASP A 535 4.52 11.71 -28.93
C ASP A 535 6.00 11.99 -29.29
N ASN A 536 6.72 10.95 -29.70
CA ASN A 536 8.11 11.08 -30.15
C ASN A 536 8.29 12.03 -31.37
N ILE A 537 7.32 12.06 -32.29
CA ILE A 537 7.31 12.90 -33.48
C ILE A 537 6.96 14.34 -33.09
N GLU A 538 5.97 14.52 -32.22
CA GLU A 538 5.60 15.85 -31.72
C GLU A 538 6.78 16.53 -31.02
N LEU A 539 7.54 15.80 -30.20
CA LEU A 539 8.77 16.30 -29.59
C LEU A 539 9.84 16.69 -30.62
N GLU A 540 9.96 15.96 -31.74
CA GLU A 540 10.87 16.31 -32.83
C GLU A 540 10.41 17.59 -33.57
N LEU A 541 9.09 17.78 -33.69
CA LEU A 541 8.48 18.94 -34.33
C LEU A 541 8.36 20.17 -33.41
N GLY A 542 8.52 20.00 -32.10
CA GLY A 542 8.34 21.06 -31.11
C GLY A 542 6.87 21.30 -30.70
N LEU A 543 6.00 20.36 -31.04
CA LEU A 543 4.59 20.31 -30.64
C LEU A 543 4.46 19.79 -29.20
N ASN A 544 3.25 19.75 -28.66
CA ASN A 544 2.96 19.34 -27.30
C ASN A 544 2.11 18.06 -27.24
N PRO A 545 2.71 16.90 -26.87
CA PRO A 545 2.00 15.60 -26.78
C PRO A 545 0.82 15.50 -25.81
N LEU A 546 0.49 16.59 -25.12
CA LEU A 546 -0.64 16.69 -24.20
C LEU A 546 -1.77 17.57 -24.76
N SER A 547 -1.65 18.03 -26.00
CA SER A 547 -2.53 19.04 -26.57
C SER A 547 -2.58 18.90 -28.09
N ASN A 548 -3.69 18.33 -28.57
CA ASN A 548 -3.99 18.15 -30.00
C ASN A 548 -4.12 19.44 -30.83
N ASP A 549 -3.84 20.59 -30.22
CA ASP A 549 -3.86 21.96 -30.74
C ASP A 549 -2.85 22.72 -29.87
N THR A 550 -1.58 22.68 -30.26
CA THR A 550 -0.43 23.14 -29.47
C THR A 550 -0.48 24.65 -29.25
N ASP A 551 -0.90 25.42 -30.25
CA ASP A 551 -0.89 26.87 -30.24
C ASP A 551 -2.25 27.52 -29.91
N GLN A 552 -3.32 26.71 -29.87
CA GLN A 552 -4.68 27.06 -29.46
C GLN A 552 -5.40 28.01 -30.42
N ASP A 553 -5.10 27.94 -31.72
CA ASP A 553 -5.84 28.66 -32.76
C ASP A 553 -7.15 27.95 -33.19
N GLY A 554 -7.29 26.66 -32.85
CA GLY A 554 -8.43 25.80 -33.13
C GLY A 554 -8.26 24.87 -34.34
N LEU A 555 -7.11 24.89 -35.01
CA LEU A 555 -6.64 23.91 -35.98
C LEU A 555 -5.83 22.84 -35.24
N LEU A 556 -6.11 21.56 -35.47
CA LEU A 556 -5.36 20.50 -34.77
C LEU A 556 -3.96 20.34 -35.37
N ASP A 557 -2.97 19.95 -34.58
CA ASP A 557 -1.57 19.84 -35.02
C ASP A 557 -1.42 18.93 -36.25
N TYR A 558 -2.11 17.79 -36.28
CA TYR A 558 -2.17 16.95 -37.48
C TYR A 558 -2.71 17.68 -38.73
N GLN A 559 -3.70 18.55 -38.57
CA GLN A 559 -4.26 19.34 -39.67
C GLN A 559 -3.27 20.40 -40.15
N GLU A 560 -2.51 20.99 -39.24
CA GLU A 560 -1.45 21.95 -39.55
C GLU A 560 -0.31 21.31 -40.32
N LEU A 561 0.12 20.12 -39.91
CA LEU A 561 1.12 19.34 -40.63
C LEU A 561 0.67 19.02 -42.08
N VAL A 562 -0.63 18.79 -42.29
CA VAL A 562 -1.23 18.57 -43.62
C VAL A 562 -1.36 19.87 -44.41
N ALA A 563 -1.68 20.99 -43.76
CA ALA A 563 -1.79 22.32 -44.37
C ALA A 563 -0.42 22.94 -44.69
N GLY A 564 0.63 22.52 -43.98
CA GLY A 564 1.99 23.08 -44.04
C GLY A 564 2.18 24.34 -43.20
N THR A 565 1.28 24.58 -42.23
CA THR A 565 1.36 25.68 -41.24
C THR A 565 2.27 25.30 -40.05
N ASP A 566 2.64 26.29 -39.24
CA ASP A 566 3.47 26.14 -38.05
C ASP A 566 2.59 25.99 -36.80
N GLY A 567 2.36 24.75 -36.35
CA GLY A 567 1.54 24.46 -35.17
C GLY A 567 2.08 24.93 -33.82
N THR A 568 3.12 25.75 -33.83
CA THR A 568 3.57 26.50 -32.65
C THR A 568 3.20 27.99 -32.72
N SER A 569 2.52 28.42 -33.78
CA SER A 569 2.20 29.82 -34.07
C SER A 569 0.79 29.94 -34.64
N PRO A 570 -0.16 30.55 -33.90
CA PRO A 570 -1.56 30.67 -34.33
C PRO A 570 -1.80 31.44 -35.63
N ASP A 571 -0.74 32.04 -36.18
CA ASP A 571 -0.67 32.92 -37.34
C ASP A 571 0.71 32.63 -37.98
N SER A 572 0.73 31.74 -38.97
CA SER A 572 1.96 31.18 -39.53
C SER A 572 2.76 32.20 -40.34
N ASP A 573 2.10 33.16 -40.98
CA ASP A 573 2.75 34.18 -41.80
C ASP A 573 2.88 35.54 -41.12
N GLY A 574 2.22 35.75 -39.98
CA GLY A 574 2.32 36.91 -39.13
C GLY A 574 1.57 38.14 -39.63
N ASP A 575 0.50 37.98 -40.41
CA ASP A 575 -0.30 39.08 -40.94
C ASP A 575 -1.40 39.59 -39.97
N GLY A 576 -1.71 38.80 -38.94
CA GLY A 576 -2.71 39.09 -37.90
C GLY A 576 -4.03 38.33 -38.03
N LEU A 577 -4.20 37.45 -39.01
CA LEU A 577 -5.25 36.43 -39.07
C LEU A 577 -4.71 35.10 -38.53
N SER A 578 -5.61 34.22 -38.08
CA SER A 578 -5.18 32.88 -37.65
C SER A 578 -5.26 31.89 -38.80
N ASP A 579 -4.45 30.84 -38.76
CA ASP A 579 -4.38 29.83 -39.82
C ASP A 579 -5.74 29.15 -40.05
N LEU A 580 -6.45 28.81 -38.95
CA LEU A 580 -7.82 28.31 -39.01
C LEU A 580 -8.75 29.29 -39.73
N PHE A 581 -8.65 30.59 -39.42
CA PHE A 581 -9.50 31.61 -40.00
C PHE A 581 -9.26 31.73 -41.51
N GLU A 582 -8.00 31.69 -41.94
CA GLU A 582 -7.63 31.78 -43.34
C GLU A 582 -8.11 30.57 -44.14
N LEU A 583 -7.88 29.35 -43.63
CA LEU A 583 -8.35 28.12 -44.26
C LEU A 583 -9.87 28.07 -44.42
N LEU A 584 -10.63 28.49 -43.39
CA LEU A 584 -12.09 28.54 -43.45
C LEU A 584 -12.63 29.57 -44.46
N ASN A 585 -11.84 30.60 -44.77
CA ASN A 585 -12.20 31.67 -45.71
C ASN A 585 -11.48 31.54 -47.07
N TYR A 586 -10.83 30.41 -47.34
CA TYR A 586 -10.12 30.11 -48.59
C TYR A 586 -8.93 31.03 -48.89
N MET A 587 -8.30 31.61 -47.87
CA MET A 587 -7.04 32.35 -47.96
C MET A 587 -5.84 31.39 -47.80
N ASN A 588 -4.64 31.89 -48.04
CA ASN A 588 -3.40 31.13 -47.94
C ASN A 588 -2.64 31.48 -46.64
N PRO A 589 -2.67 30.62 -45.60
CA PRO A 589 -2.08 30.90 -44.28
C PRO A 589 -0.53 30.99 -44.27
N LEU A 590 0.10 30.85 -45.43
CA LEU A 590 1.55 30.93 -45.59
C LEU A 590 1.95 32.19 -46.38
N SER A 591 1.03 33.13 -46.58
CA SER A 591 1.20 34.30 -47.43
C SER A 591 0.36 35.46 -46.95
N GLN A 592 1.03 36.44 -46.33
CA GLN A 592 0.39 37.65 -45.79
C GLN A 592 -0.50 38.41 -46.78
N ASP A 593 -0.38 38.13 -48.06
CA ASP A 593 -1.08 38.72 -49.20
C ASP A 593 -1.41 37.57 -50.16
N SER A 594 -2.64 37.06 -50.07
CA SER A 594 -3.09 35.85 -50.78
C SER A 594 -3.20 36.05 -52.29
N ASP A 595 -3.60 37.23 -52.75
CA ASP A 595 -3.79 37.55 -54.17
C ASP A 595 -2.65 38.35 -54.81
N GLN A 596 -1.66 38.74 -54.00
CA GLN A 596 -0.42 39.41 -54.38
C GLN A 596 -0.61 40.83 -54.94
N ASP A 597 -1.62 41.55 -54.48
CA ASP A 597 -1.86 42.94 -54.86
C ASP A 597 -1.05 43.94 -54.02
N GLY A 598 -0.50 43.54 -52.88
CA GLY A 598 0.31 44.37 -51.99
C GLY A 598 -0.42 44.94 -50.77
N LEU A 599 -1.69 44.59 -50.56
CA LEU A 599 -2.40 44.68 -49.29
C LEU A 599 -2.30 43.32 -48.57
N SER A 600 -2.36 43.33 -47.23
CA SER A 600 -2.41 42.06 -46.49
C SER A 600 -3.84 41.58 -46.30
N ASP A 601 -4.05 40.27 -46.17
CA ASP A 601 -5.37 39.68 -46.00
C ASP A 601 -6.09 40.27 -44.78
N ALA A 602 -5.37 40.42 -43.65
CA ALA A 602 -5.86 41.09 -42.45
C ALA A 602 -6.34 42.54 -42.72
N TYR A 603 -5.56 43.29 -43.52
CA TYR A 603 -5.88 44.68 -43.86
C TYR A 603 -7.15 44.75 -44.70
N GLU A 604 -7.26 43.87 -45.69
CA GLU A 604 -8.40 43.79 -46.59
C GLU A 604 -9.68 43.46 -45.85
N ILE A 605 -9.63 42.54 -44.88
CA ILE A 605 -10.80 42.21 -44.04
C ILE A 605 -11.24 43.39 -43.18
N GLU A 606 -10.30 44.07 -42.51
CA GLU A 606 -10.59 45.29 -41.74
C GLU A 606 -11.22 46.37 -42.63
N HIS A 607 -10.80 46.41 -43.90
CA HIS A 607 -11.27 47.36 -44.92
C HIS A 607 -12.29 46.75 -45.88
N CYS A 608 -13.00 45.68 -45.49
CA CYS A 608 -14.06 45.03 -46.28
C CYS A 608 -13.76 44.92 -47.79
N LEU A 609 -12.52 44.60 -48.13
CA LEU A 609 -12.03 44.22 -49.45
C LEU A 609 -12.07 42.69 -49.57
N MET A 610 -11.63 42.14 -50.70
CA MET A 610 -11.63 40.72 -50.99
C MET A 610 -10.19 40.16 -51.02
N PRO A 611 -9.72 39.50 -49.95
CA PRO A 611 -8.34 39.00 -49.83
C PRO A 611 -7.84 38.05 -50.92
N ASN A 612 -8.76 37.48 -51.69
CA ASN A 612 -8.47 36.54 -52.76
C ASN A 612 -8.72 37.15 -54.16
N ASN A 613 -8.88 38.47 -54.23
CA ASN A 613 -9.23 39.17 -55.46
C ASN A 613 -8.68 40.61 -55.45
N ALA A 614 -7.57 40.78 -56.17
CA ALA A 614 -6.80 42.01 -56.29
C ALA A 614 -7.56 43.24 -56.81
N ASP A 615 -8.82 43.09 -57.19
CA ASP A 615 -9.72 44.13 -57.69
C ASP A 615 -11.15 43.81 -57.17
N THR A 616 -11.44 44.24 -55.94
CA THR A 616 -12.65 43.90 -55.18
C THR A 616 -13.92 44.25 -55.94
N ASP A 617 -13.94 45.38 -56.63
CA ASP A 617 -15.13 45.86 -57.35
C ASP A 617 -15.13 45.52 -58.85
N SER A 618 -14.03 44.95 -59.36
CA SER A 618 -13.82 44.55 -60.76
C SER A 618 -13.88 45.71 -61.75
N ASP A 619 -13.35 46.89 -61.40
CA ASP A 619 -13.27 48.07 -62.27
C ASP A 619 -11.95 48.18 -63.08
N SER A 620 -11.06 47.18 -62.93
CA SER A 620 -9.72 47.05 -63.53
C SER A 620 -8.62 47.92 -62.89
N ILE A 621 -8.85 48.46 -61.68
CA ILE A 621 -7.84 49.12 -60.86
C ILE A 621 -7.60 48.25 -59.61
N PRO A 622 -6.36 47.81 -59.33
CA PRO A 622 -6.11 47.00 -58.14
C PRO A 622 -6.35 47.76 -56.84
N ASP A 623 -6.78 47.06 -55.79
CA ASP A 623 -7.25 47.64 -54.54
C ASP A 623 -6.16 48.48 -53.85
N ASN A 624 -4.90 48.04 -53.93
CA ASN A 624 -3.74 48.76 -53.38
C ASN A 624 -3.51 50.18 -53.96
N ILE A 625 -4.06 50.49 -55.13
CA ILE A 625 -3.90 51.76 -55.85
C ILE A 625 -5.25 52.47 -56.03
N ASP A 626 -6.37 51.76 -55.89
CA ASP A 626 -7.69 52.32 -56.04
C ASP A 626 -8.04 53.29 -54.89
N TRP A 627 -8.59 54.45 -55.23
CA TRP A 627 -9.10 55.41 -54.26
C TRP A 627 -10.56 55.14 -53.83
N ALA A 628 -11.30 54.27 -54.53
CA ALA A 628 -12.57 53.71 -54.05
C ALA A 628 -12.75 52.22 -54.39
N PRO A 629 -11.92 51.33 -53.80
CA PRO A 629 -11.88 49.87 -54.05
C PRO A 629 -13.16 49.08 -53.72
N ARG A 630 -14.26 49.77 -53.39
CA ARG A 630 -15.57 49.16 -53.12
C ARG A 630 -16.66 49.70 -54.05
N GLU A 631 -16.36 50.61 -54.96
CA GLU A 631 -17.35 51.35 -55.74
C GLU A 631 -17.05 51.34 -57.25
N HIS A 632 -17.67 50.40 -57.97
CA HIS A 632 -17.52 50.28 -59.42
C HIS A 632 -17.89 51.60 -60.15
N TRP A 633 -16.90 52.39 -60.57
CA TRP A 633 -17.12 53.75 -61.10
C TRP A 633 -17.79 53.81 -62.47
N ILE A 634 -18.02 52.67 -63.10
CA ILE A 634 -18.71 52.60 -64.40
C ILE A 634 -20.18 53.09 -64.31
N ASN A 635 -20.78 53.25 -63.12
CA ASN A 635 -22.14 53.77 -62.98
C ASN A 635 -22.27 55.30 -62.84
N ILE A 636 -21.20 56.06 -62.52
CA ILE A 636 -21.30 57.51 -62.30
C ILE A 636 -20.89 58.32 -63.53
N VAL A 637 -19.93 57.84 -64.30
CA VAL A 637 -19.41 58.58 -65.48
C VAL A 637 -20.44 58.75 -66.60
N PRO A 638 -21.36 57.80 -66.92
CA PRO A 638 -22.33 58.00 -67.99
C PRO A 638 -23.31 59.13 -67.69
N VAL A 639 -23.70 59.33 -66.43
CA VAL A 639 -24.75 60.31 -66.07
C VAL A 639 -24.20 61.74 -66.12
N VAL A 640 -22.98 61.97 -65.62
CA VAL A 640 -22.36 63.30 -65.65
C VAL A 640 -21.94 63.65 -67.08
N SER A 641 -21.40 62.69 -67.83
CA SER A 641 -20.96 62.90 -69.21
C SER A 641 -22.15 63.11 -70.17
N PHE A 642 -23.27 62.40 -69.97
CA PHE A 642 -24.50 62.63 -70.72
C PHE A 642 -25.18 63.95 -70.32
N GLY A 643 -25.12 64.33 -69.04
CA GLY A 643 -25.60 65.63 -68.54
C GLY A 643 -24.83 66.82 -69.13
N VAL A 644 -23.51 66.75 -69.17
CA VAL A 644 -22.64 67.77 -69.80
C VAL A 644 -22.88 67.83 -71.30
N PHE A 645 -23.02 66.68 -71.97
CA PHE A 645 -23.37 66.62 -73.39
C PHE A 645 -24.72 67.28 -73.69
N LEU A 646 -25.77 66.98 -72.92
CA LEU A 646 -27.10 67.60 -73.03
C LEU A 646 -27.05 69.11 -72.79
N LEU A 647 -26.27 69.57 -71.82
CA LEU A 647 -26.13 70.99 -71.50
C LEU A 647 -25.43 71.75 -72.63
N VAL A 648 -24.35 71.20 -73.19
CA VAL A 648 -23.68 71.75 -74.37
C VAL A 648 -24.62 71.76 -75.58
N MET A 649 -25.40 70.70 -75.79
CA MET A 649 -26.37 70.61 -76.90
C MET A 649 -27.52 71.63 -76.73
N CYS A 650 -28.01 71.84 -75.51
CA CYS A 650 -29.02 72.86 -75.20
C CYS A 650 -28.48 74.28 -75.42
N ILE A 651 -27.25 74.57 -74.97
CA ILE A 651 -26.58 75.86 -75.25
C ILE A 651 -26.43 76.07 -76.75
N TRP A 652 -26.00 75.05 -77.50
CA TRP A 652 -25.88 75.10 -78.96
C TRP A 652 -27.22 75.38 -79.65
N LEU A 653 -28.30 74.71 -79.24
CA LEU A 653 -29.65 74.94 -79.77
C LEU A 653 -30.19 76.34 -79.42
N LEU A 654 -29.94 76.84 -78.21
CA LEU A 654 -30.32 78.20 -77.79
C LEU A 654 -29.58 79.28 -78.58
N MET A 655 -28.30 79.06 -78.89
CA MET A 655 -27.52 79.95 -79.75
C MET A 655 -28.02 79.95 -81.20
N LYS A 656 -28.44 78.78 -81.73
CA LYS A 656 -28.98 78.65 -83.09
C LYS A 656 -30.36 79.29 -83.27
N LYS A 657 -31.16 79.43 -82.21
CA LYS A 657 -32.48 80.07 -82.24
C LYS A 657 -32.43 81.61 -82.28
N ARG A 658 -31.29 82.22 -81.93
CA ARG A 658 -31.11 83.70 -81.93
C ARG A 658 -30.76 84.32 -83.29
N THR A 659 -30.45 83.52 -84.33
CA THR A 659 -30.03 84.04 -85.65
C THR A 659 -31.16 84.17 -86.69
N TYR A 660 -32.42 83.84 -86.35
CA TYR A 660 -33.57 83.84 -87.29
C TYR A 660 -34.78 84.69 -86.85
N SER A 661 -34.54 85.88 -86.28
CA SER A 661 -35.59 86.88 -86.06
C SER A 661 -35.11 88.28 -86.48
N ARG A 662 -35.15 88.54 -87.79
CA ARG A 662 -35.06 89.89 -88.38
C ARG A 662 -36.16 90.00 -89.46
N GLY A 663 -37.06 90.96 -89.31
CA GLY A 663 -38.00 91.33 -90.37
C GLY A 663 -39.31 91.95 -89.87
N VAL A 664 -39.29 93.23 -89.52
CA VAL A 664 -39.92 94.31 -90.34
C VAL A 664 -38.96 95.48 -90.35
#